data_AF-A0AAV0PX52-F1
#
_entry.id   AF-A0AAV0PX52-F1
#
_cell.length_a   1.000
_cell.length_b   1.000
_cell.length_c   1.000
_cell.angle_alpha   90.00
_cell.angle_beta   90.00
_cell.angle_gamma   90.00
#
_symmetry.space_group_name_H-M   'P 1'
#
loop_
_entity.id
_entity.type
_entity.pdbx_description
1 polymer ?
#
loop_
_entity_poly.entity_id
_entity_poly.type
_entity_poly.pdbx_seq_one_letter_code
_entity_poly.pdbx_strand_id
1 'polypeptide(L)'
;MALGDLMASRFSQSSSLAVVSNHYDECASTHADDDAVDLASQQRDSEAASSSYGNAGAGITTSMAYLPQTIVLCELRHEAFEVSVPTGPSDSGIVSKWRPKDRMKTGYVALVLCLNISVDPPDVIKISPCARMECWIDPFSMVPSKALDTIGKTLNLQYERWQPRARYKVQLDPTVEEVKKVCNTCRKYAKSERVLFHYNGHGVPKPTPNGEIWLFNKSYTQYIPLPVSDLDSWLKTPSIYVFDCSAAGMIVNAFIELHDLNASASSGATRDCILLAACEAHETLPQSPEFPADVFTSCLTTPIKMALRWFCTRSLLHDSLAYSLIDKIPGRQNDRKTLLGELNWIFTAVTDTIAWNVLPHDLFQRLFRQDLLVASLFRNFLLAERIMRSANCSPVSHPMLPPTHQHHMWDAWDMAAEICLSQLPTLVEDPNAEFQPSPFFTEQLMAFEVWLDHGSKEKKPPEQLPIVLQVLLSQCHRFKALVLLGRFLDMGPWAVDLALSVGIFPYVLKLLQTTTPELRHILVFIWTKILALDKSCQVDLVKDGGHTYFIRFLDSLEAYPEQRAMAAFVLAVIVDGHRRGQEACIEAGLIHVCLKHLQGSPPNDGQSEPLFLQWVSLCLGKLWEDFTEAQIMGLQADAPGIYVPLLSEPQPEVRASAVFALGTLLDVGCDAFRDGARGDDDCDDDEKAKAENSIIKSILSVASDGSPLVRAEVAVGMYDLNVL
;
A
#
# COMPACT_ATOMS: atom_id res chain seq x y z
N MET A 1 -30.20 -5.65 1.82
CA MET A 1 -29.51 -6.94 1.98
C MET A 1 -28.26 -6.64 2.79
N ALA A 2 -28.15 -7.25 3.98
CA ALA A 2 -27.06 -6.97 4.90
C ALA A 2 -25.75 -7.53 4.34
N LEU A 3 -24.62 -6.89 4.65
CA LEU A 3 -23.27 -7.27 4.20
C LEU A 3 -22.93 -8.74 4.54
N GLY A 4 -23.59 -9.32 5.55
CA GLY A 4 -23.50 -10.74 5.92
C GLY A 4 -24.00 -11.71 4.84
N ASP A 5 -25.08 -11.38 4.11
CA ASP A 5 -25.66 -12.29 3.11
C ASP A 5 -24.80 -12.44 1.84
N LEU A 6 -24.10 -11.37 1.45
CA LEU A 6 -23.22 -11.37 0.27
C LEU A 6 -21.85 -12.01 0.54
N MET A 7 -21.39 -12.01 1.80
CA MET A 7 -20.16 -12.68 2.23
C MET A 7 -20.41 -14.17 2.53
N ALA A 8 -21.49 -14.49 3.25
CA ALA A 8 -21.88 -15.86 3.56
C ALA A 8 -22.21 -16.66 2.29
N SER A 9 -22.91 -16.06 1.32
CA SER A 9 -23.28 -16.73 0.06
C SER A 9 -22.07 -17.12 -0.80
N ARG A 10 -20.94 -16.42 -0.72
CA ARG A 10 -19.73 -16.80 -1.48
C ARG A 10 -18.94 -17.94 -0.82
N PHE A 11 -18.93 -18.02 0.52
CA PHE A 11 -18.36 -19.17 1.23
C PHE A 11 -19.23 -20.43 1.07
N SER A 12 -20.56 -20.31 1.04
CA SER A 12 -21.47 -21.42 0.73
C SER A 12 -21.45 -21.87 -0.73
N GLN A 13 -21.03 -21.01 -1.67
CA GLN A 13 -20.92 -21.38 -3.10
C GLN A 13 -19.59 -22.05 -3.46
N SER A 14 -18.49 -21.79 -2.73
CA SER A 14 -17.23 -22.52 -2.96
C SER A 14 -17.32 -23.99 -2.56
N SER A 15 -18.32 -24.38 -1.76
CA SER A 15 -18.58 -25.77 -1.35
C SER A 15 -19.49 -26.54 -2.33
N SER A 16 -19.92 -25.94 -3.46
CA SER A 16 -20.85 -26.57 -4.40
C SER A 16 -20.39 -26.63 -5.87
N LEU A 17 -19.11 -26.40 -6.16
CA LEU A 17 -18.52 -26.79 -7.45
C LEU A 17 -18.11 -28.27 -7.38
N ALA A 18 -19.01 -29.15 -7.84
CA ALA A 18 -18.69 -30.53 -8.15
C ALA A 18 -17.56 -30.57 -9.18
N VAL A 19 -16.35 -30.85 -8.72
CA VAL A 19 -15.20 -31.18 -9.57
C VAL A 19 -15.47 -32.56 -10.15
N VAL A 20 -15.91 -32.60 -11.41
CA VAL A 20 -15.90 -33.83 -12.21
C VAL A 20 -14.45 -34.16 -12.51
N SER A 21 -13.88 -35.09 -11.74
CA SER A 21 -12.55 -35.63 -11.96
C SER A 21 -12.57 -36.56 -13.18
N ASN A 22 -12.00 -36.09 -14.30
CA ASN A 22 -11.55 -36.95 -15.39
C ASN A 22 -10.15 -37.46 -15.07
N HIS A 23 -10.08 -38.61 -14.40
CA HIS A 23 -8.89 -39.46 -14.41
C HIS A 23 -9.19 -40.70 -15.24
N TYR A 24 -8.66 -40.74 -16.46
CA TYR A 24 -8.36 -42.00 -17.14
C TYR A 24 -6.85 -42.03 -17.37
N ASP A 25 -6.27 -43.11 -16.86
CA ASP A 25 -4.85 -43.43 -16.80
C ASP A 25 -4.14 -43.43 -18.15
N GLU A 26 -2.90 -42.96 -18.11
CA GLU A 26 -1.90 -43.13 -19.15
C GLU A 26 -1.14 -44.44 -18.86
N CYS A 27 -1.35 -45.47 -19.67
CA CYS A 27 -0.41 -46.59 -19.77
C CYS A 27 -0.27 -47.02 -21.24
N ALA A 28 1.00 -47.08 -21.67
CA ALA A 28 1.43 -47.22 -23.05
C ALA A 28 1.05 -48.57 -23.70
N SER A 29 0.68 -48.54 -24.98
CA SER A 29 1.19 -49.52 -25.95
C SER A 29 1.05 -49.02 -27.40
N THR A 30 1.98 -49.49 -28.20
CA THR A 30 2.37 -49.19 -29.57
C THR A 30 1.37 -49.59 -30.67
N HIS A 31 1.49 -48.88 -31.81
CA HIS A 31 1.27 -49.30 -33.21
C HIS A 31 0.01 -48.82 -33.99
N ALA A 32 0.35 -48.16 -35.12
CA ALA A 32 -0.21 -48.27 -36.47
C ALA A 32 -1.39 -47.39 -36.92
N ASP A 33 -1.18 -46.83 -38.12
CA ASP A 33 -2.03 -46.00 -38.96
C ASP A 33 -3.37 -46.65 -39.36
N ASP A 34 -4.41 -45.84 -39.58
CA ASP A 34 -5.14 -45.66 -40.86
C ASP A 34 -6.60 -45.19 -40.68
N ASP A 35 -6.94 -44.18 -41.49
CA ASP A 35 -8.19 -43.93 -42.24
C ASP A 35 -9.61 -43.97 -41.61
N ALA A 36 -10.20 -42.76 -41.57
CA ALA A 36 -11.35 -42.32 -42.38
C ALA A 36 -12.82 -42.77 -42.13
N VAL A 37 -13.69 -41.78 -42.39
CA VAL A 37 -15.09 -41.78 -42.93
C VAL A 37 -16.29 -41.73 -41.97
N ASP A 38 -17.07 -40.65 -42.17
CA ASP A 38 -18.51 -40.44 -41.94
C ASP A 38 -19.41 -41.67 -42.22
N LEU A 39 -20.51 -41.83 -41.46
CA LEU A 39 -21.90 -41.82 -41.96
C LEU A 39 -22.92 -42.26 -40.89
N ALA A 40 -24.07 -41.58 -40.96
CA ALA A 40 -25.26 -41.70 -40.13
C ALA A 40 -26.06 -43.02 -40.33
N SER A 41 -26.89 -43.39 -39.33
CA SER A 41 -28.34 -43.63 -39.53
C SER A 41 -29.10 -44.11 -38.26
N GLN A 42 -30.12 -43.32 -37.90
CA GLN A 42 -31.55 -43.67 -37.71
C GLN A 42 -32.12 -44.46 -36.51
N GLN A 43 -33.27 -43.90 -36.05
CA GLN A 43 -34.48 -44.50 -35.46
C GLN A 43 -34.46 -44.83 -33.95
N ARG A 44 -35.45 -44.48 -33.10
CA ARG A 44 -36.87 -44.13 -33.30
C ARG A 44 -37.42 -43.36 -32.09
N ASP A 45 -38.29 -42.39 -32.37
CA ASP A 45 -39.25 -41.78 -31.44
C ASP A 45 -40.32 -42.79 -30.99
N SER A 46 -40.84 -42.56 -29.78
CA SER A 46 -42.25 -42.80 -29.42
C SER A 46 -42.62 -41.91 -28.22
N GLU A 47 -43.25 -40.77 -28.52
CA GLU A 47 -44.11 -40.02 -27.60
C GLU A 47 -45.43 -40.77 -27.34
N ALA A 48 -46.00 -40.49 -26.16
CA ALA A 48 -47.44 -40.32 -25.86
C ALA A 48 -47.91 -41.13 -24.63
N ALA A 49 -48.24 -40.43 -23.54
CA ALA A 49 -49.63 -40.06 -23.25
C ALA A 49 -49.80 -39.52 -21.82
N SER A 50 -50.69 -38.54 -21.72
CA SER A 50 -51.03 -37.68 -20.60
C SER A 50 -51.99 -38.29 -19.56
N SER A 51 -51.77 -37.89 -18.30
CA SER A 51 -52.76 -37.46 -17.29
C SER A 51 -53.92 -38.37 -16.81
N SER A 52 -53.95 -38.56 -15.48
CA SER A 52 -55.00 -38.06 -14.54
C SER A 52 -55.79 -39.08 -13.69
N TYR A 53 -55.76 -38.81 -12.37
CA TYR A 53 -56.62 -39.21 -11.25
C TYR A 53 -56.93 -40.70 -10.96
N GLY A 54 -56.55 -41.13 -9.73
CA GLY A 54 -57.12 -42.33 -9.11
C GLY A 54 -56.30 -42.83 -7.92
N ASN A 55 -56.75 -42.51 -6.72
CA ASN A 55 -56.19 -42.82 -5.41
C ASN A 55 -56.03 -44.35 -5.15
N ALA A 56 -54.82 -44.81 -4.73
CA ALA A 56 -54.57 -45.78 -3.64
C ALA A 56 -53.22 -46.55 -3.78
N GLY A 57 -52.30 -46.29 -2.86
CA GLY A 57 -51.57 -47.35 -2.15
C GLY A 57 -50.31 -47.96 -2.78
N ALA A 58 -49.16 -47.53 -2.25
CA ALA A 58 -47.89 -48.26 -2.14
C ALA A 58 -47.08 -48.52 -3.42
N GLY A 59 -45.99 -47.76 -3.63
CA GLY A 59 -44.97 -48.20 -4.60
C GLY A 59 -43.83 -47.25 -5.02
N ILE A 60 -43.67 -46.03 -4.50
CA ILE A 60 -42.64 -45.08 -5.01
C ILE A 60 -41.75 -44.48 -3.89
N THR A 61 -41.38 -45.24 -2.86
CA THR A 61 -40.51 -44.72 -1.78
C THR A 61 -39.44 -45.71 -1.33
N THR A 62 -38.64 -46.24 -2.27
CA THR A 62 -37.53 -47.17 -1.93
C THR A 62 -36.19 -46.89 -2.63
N SER A 63 -36.07 -45.93 -3.56
CA SER A 63 -34.78 -45.68 -4.25
C SER A 63 -33.79 -44.79 -3.49
N MET A 64 -34.26 -43.89 -2.59
CA MET A 64 -33.38 -43.00 -1.81
C MET A 64 -32.55 -43.74 -0.75
N ALA A 65 -32.91 -44.99 -0.41
CA ALA A 65 -32.14 -45.81 0.52
C ALA A 65 -30.81 -46.32 -0.08
N TYR A 66 -30.71 -46.40 -1.40
CA TYR A 66 -29.52 -46.87 -2.12
C TYR A 66 -28.58 -45.73 -2.55
N LEU A 67 -28.96 -44.48 -2.30
CA LEU A 67 -28.18 -43.27 -2.62
C LEU A 67 -28.05 -42.39 -1.35
N PRO A 68 -27.29 -42.84 -0.32
CA PRO A 68 -27.05 -42.00 0.85
C PRO A 68 -26.30 -40.74 0.43
N GLN A 69 -26.87 -39.58 0.78
CA GLN A 69 -26.26 -38.26 0.49
C GLN A 69 -25.19 -37.88 1.53
N THR A 70 -24.98 -38.70 2.56
CA THR A 70 -24.00 -38.42 3.62
C THR A 70 -22.59 -38.71 3.12
N ILE A 71 -21.84 -37.65 2.89
CA ILE A 71 -20.41 -37.69 2.64
C ILE A 71 -19.69 -37.62 3.99
N VAL A 72 -18.68 -38.46 4.19
CA VAL A 72 -17.89 -38.54 5.44
C VAL A 72 -16.42 -38.52 5.04
N LEU A 73 -15.57 -37.90 5.88
CA LEU A 73 -14.11 -37.84 5.70
C LEU A 73 -13.65 -37.07 4.43
N CYS A 74 -14.45 -36.13 3.93
CA CYS A 74 -14.11 -35.26 2.79
C CYS A 74 -13.96 -33.78 3.18
N GLU A 75 -13.82 -33.48 4.48
CA GLU A 75 -13.51 -32.14 5.00
C GLU A 75 -12.03 -31.79 4.82
N LEU A 76 -11.69 -30.49 4.83
CA LEU A 76 -10.31 -29.98 4.62
C LEU A 76 -9.25 -30.63 5.54
N ARG A 77 -9.60 -30.97 6.78
CA ARG A 77 -8.70 -31.68 7.73
C ARG A 77 -8.25 -33.07 7.26
N HIS A 78 -8.88 -33.62 6.23
CA HIS A 78 -8.56 -34.93 5.65
C HIS A 78 -7.78 -34.83 4.35
N GLU A 79 -7.59 -33.63 3.81
CA GLU A 79 -6.62 -33.40 2.74
C GLU A 79 -5.21 -33.68 3.29
N ALA A 80 -4.29 -34.15 2.43
CA ALA A 80 -2.92 -34.40 2.86
C ALA A 80 -2.35 -33.12 3.48
N PHE A 81 -1.71 -33.24 4.65
CA PHE A 81 -0.89 -32.18 5.23
C PHE A 81 0.21 -31.82 4.22
N GLU A 82 -0.09 -30.97 3.24
CA GLU A 82 0.93 -30.11 2.69
C GLU A 82 1.41 -29.30 3.89
N VAL A 83 2.62 -29.61 4.34
CA VAL A 83 3.29 -28.92 5.44
C VAL A 83 3.03 -27.44 5.24
N SER A 84 2.19 -26.85 6.10
CA SER A 84 2.02 -25.42 6.22
C SER A 84 3.39 -24.91 6.63
N VAL A 85 4.21 -24.56 5.64
CA VAL A 85 5.54 -23.98 5.86
C VAL A 85 5.28 -22.79 6.76
N PRO A 86 5.81 -22.77 8.00
CA PRO A 86 5.59 -21.65 8.89
C PRO A 86 6.10 -20.40 8.18
N THR A 87 5.19 -19.51 7.80
CA THR A 87 5.52 -18.17 7.30
C THR A 87 5.90 -17.23 8.46
N GLY A 88 6.28 -17.79 9.61
CA GLY A 88 7.07 -17.12 10.64
C GLY A 88 8.54 -17.02 10.21
N PRO A 89 9.35 -16.17 10.88
CA PRO A 89 10.67 -15.77 10.40
C PRO A 89 11.68 -16.91 10.54
N SER A 90 11.64 -17.85 9.61
CA SER A 90 12.82 -18.57 9.17
C SER A 90 13.61 -17.59 8.30
N ASP A 91 14.94 -17.52 8.43
CA ASP A 91 15.84 -16.69 7.60
C ASP A 91 15.77 -16.95 6.06
N SER A 92 14.75 -17.69 5.60
CA SER A 92 14.45 -18.05 4.21
C SER A 92 12.96 -17.92 3.82
N GLY A 93 12.08 -17.38 4.69
CA GLY A 93 10.69 -17.10 4.34
C GLY A 93 10.54 -16.04 3.24
N ILE A 94 9.37 -15.91 2.63
CA ILE A 94 9.03 -14.77 1.77
C ILE A 94 9.26 -13.49 2.59
N VAL A 95 10.44 -12.91 2.45
CA VAL A 95 10.75 -11.58 2.97
C VAL A 95 9.73 -10.67 2.33
N SER A 96 8.84 -10.06 3.13
CA SER A 96 7.83 -9.11 2.66
C SER A 96 8.51 -8.00 1.84
N LYS A 97 8.54 -8.19 0.51
CA LYS A 97 9.21 -7.29 -0.43
C LYS A 97 8.57 -5.90 -0.45
N TRP A 98 7.31 -5.81 -0.01
CA TRP A 98 6.54 -4.59 0.06
C TRP A 98 7.03 -3.62 1.15
N ARG A 99 7.73 -4.10 2.20
CA ARG A 99 8.21 -3.22 3.27
C ARG A 99 9.37 -2.35 2.75
N PRO A 100 9.27 -1.01 2.82
CA PRO A 100 10.37 -0.15 2.42
C PRO A 100 11.59 -0.43 3.32
N LYS A 101 12.70 -0.86 2.72
CA LYS A 101 13.93 -1.23 3.47
C LYS A 101 14.48 -0.07 4.30
N ASP A 102 14.43 1.16 3.76
CA ASP A 102 14.87 2.38 4.45
C ASP A 102 13.97 3.55 4.08
N ARG A 103 13.28 4.14 5.08
CA ARG A 103 12.54 5.39 4.87
C ARG A 103 13.53 6.54 4.69
N MET A 104 13.68 6.98 3.45
CA MET A 104 14.59 8.08 3.09
C MET A 104 13.90 9.43 3.30
N LYS A 105 14.69 10.45 3.59
CA LYS A 105 14.20 11.82 3.73
C LYS A 105 15.17 12.79 3.09
N THR A 106 14.64 13.73 2.31
CA THR A 106 15.39 14.89 1.83
C THR A 106 15.39 15.98 2.89
N GLY A 107 16.55 16.20 3.51
CA GLY A 107 16.72 17.12 4.63
C GLY A 107 17.20 18.52 4.24
N TYR A 108 17.92 18.62 3.13
CA TYR A 108 18.57 19.85 2.67
C TYR A 108 18.31 20.08 1.19
N VAL A 109 18.11 21.35 0.84
CA VAL A 109 17.83 21.78 -0.53
C VAL A 109 18.74 22.97 -0.86
N ALA A 110 19.56 22.82 -1.90
CA ALA A 110 20.36 23.88 -2.49
C ALA A 110 19.71 24.35 -3.78
N LEU A 111 19.35 25.63 -3.85
CA LEU A 111 18.77 26.27 -5.02
C LEU A 111 19.83 27.20 -5.63
N VAL A 112 20.32 26.87 -6.82
CA VAL A 112 21.34 27.62 -7.56
C VAL A 112 20.69 28.19 -8.80
N LEU A 113 20.57 29.51 -8.86
CA LEU A 113 19.94 30.25 -9.96
C LEU A 113 21.00 31.05 -10.70
N CYS A 114 21.17 30.80 -11.99
CA CYS A 114 22.10 31.51 -12.87
C CYS A 114 21.30 32.17 -14.00
N LEU A 115 20.81 33.39 -13.75
CA LEU A 115 19.83 34.08 -14.61
C LEU A 115 20.37 35.34 -15.28
N ASN A 116 21.31 36.05 -14.65
CA ASN A 116 21.93 37.29 -15.15
C ASN A 116 20.95 38.20 -15.90
N ILE A 117 19.89 38.62 -15.20
CA ILE A 117 18.71 39.26 -15.79
C ILE A 117 19.12 40.47 -16.63
N SER A 118 18.60 40.52 -17.87
CA SER A 118 18.88 41.53 -18.93
C SER A 118 20.11 41.27 -19.79
N VAL A 119 20.89 40.23 -19.52
CA VAL A 119 22.04 39.84 -20.34
C VAL A 119 21.83 38.41 -20.82
N ASP A 120 21.50 38.27 -22.11
CA ASP A 120 21.29 36.95 -22.70
C ASP A 120 22.63 36.24 -22.97
N PRO A 121 22.72 34.91 -22.75
CA PRO A 121 23.92 34.17 -23.06
C PRO A 121 24.13 34.07 -24.59
N PRO A 122 25.38 33.95 -25.05
CA PRO A 122 25.76 34.08 -26.47
C PRO A 122 25.17 33.01 -27.40
N ASP A 123 24.71 31.89 -26.85
CA ASP A 123 24.23 30.71 -27.57
C ASP A 123 22.69 30.59 -27.60
N VAL A 124 21.98 31.57 -27.05
CA VAL A 124 20.51 31.64 -27.06
C VAL A 124 20.06 32.87 -27.84
N ILE A 125 19.45 32.64 -29.00
CA ILE A 125 18.76 33.69 -29.74
C ILE A 125 17.31 33.73 -29.25
N LYS A 126 16.90 34.82 -28.61
CA LYS A 126 15.51 35.02 -28.17
C LYS A 126 14.65 35.58 -29.29
N ILE A 127 13.53 34.92 -29.56
CA ILE A 127 12.47 35.45 -30.44
C ILE A 127 11.69 36.59 -29.75
N SER A 128 10.94 37.39 -30.50
CA SER A 128 10.04 38.42 -29.94
C SER A 128 8.62 38.23 -30.48
N PRO A 129 7.60 38.00 -29.63
CA PRO A 129 7.66 37.81 -28.17
C PRO A 129 8.30 36.47 -27.76
N CYS A 130 8.88 36.39 -26.55
CA CYS A 130 9.42 35.15 -25.98
C CYS A 130 8.91 34.87 -24.56
N ALA A 131 9.02 33.61 -24.14
CA ALA A 131 8.89 33.16 -22.77
C ALA A 131 9.92 33.89 -21.86
N ARG A 132 9.41 34.54 -20.81
CA ARG A 132 10.25 35.35 -19.90
C ARG A 132 9.94 35.16 -18.42
N MET A 133 8.75 34.68 -18.08
CA MET A 133 8.37 34.51 -16.67
C MET A 133 9.25 33.45 -16.02
N GLU A 134 9.76 33.76 -14.84
CA GLU A 134 10.54 32.84 -14.00
C GLU A 134 9.88 32.76 -12.64
N CYS A 135 9.55 31.55 -12.19
CA CYS A 135 8.82 31.30 -10.94
C CYS A 135 7.52 32.11 -10.83
N TRP A 136 6.85 32.30 -11.98
CA TRP A 136 5.65 33.12 -12.15
C TRP A 136 5.83 34.63 -11.92
N ILE A 137 7.05 35.13 -12.02
CA ILE A 137 7.40 36.55 -11.93
C ILE A 137 7.95 37.00 -13.28
N ASP A 138 7.52 38.17 -13.76
CA ASP A 138 8.18 38.83 -14.88
C ASP A 138 9.47 39.49 -14.39
N PRO A 139 10.66 39.00 -14.77
CA PRO A 139 11.93 39.56 -14.31
C PRO A 139 12.16 41.01 -14.77
N PHE A 140 11.48 41.45 -15.83
CA PHE A 140 11.61 42.82 -16.36
C PHE A 140 10.62 43.81 -15.75
N SER A 141 9.68 43.34 -14.92
CA SER A 141 8.72 44.19 -14.20
C SER A 141 9.34 44.97 -13.03
N MET A 142 10.58 44.63 -12.65
CA MET A 142 11.31 45.26 -11.55
C MET A 142 12.81 45.33 -11.83
N VAL A 143 13.55 46.01 -10.96
CA VAL A 143 15.01 46.12 -11.06
C VAL A 143 15.66 44.72 -10.99
N PRO A 144 16.65 44.39 -11.84
CA PRO A 144 17.23 43.04 -11.94
C PRO A 144 17.61 42.37 -10.62
N SER A 145 18.28 43.09 -9.71
CA SER A 145 18.67 42.56 -8.39
C SER A 145 17.46 42.17 -7.53
N LYS A 146 16.41 43.00 -7.55
CA LYS A 146 15.16 42.74 -6.83
C LYS A 146 14.37 41.61 -7.49
N ALA A 147 14.39 41.51 -8.82
CA ALA A 147 13.78 40.42 -9.55
C ALA A 147 14.40 39.08 -9.15
N LEU A 148 15.73 39.00 -9.20
CA LEU A 148 16.50 37.80 -8.85
C LEU A 148 16.23 37.37 -7.39
N ASP A 149 16.24 38.30 -6.44
CA ASP A 149 15.89 38.04 -5.04
C ASP A 149 14.46 37.51 -4.88
N THR A 150 13.51 38.06 -5.64
CA THR A 150 12.09 37.69 -5.54
C THR A 150 11.85 36.30 -6.16
N ILE A 151 12.50 36.00 -7.30
CA ILE A 151 12.50 34.68 -7.94
C ILE A 151 13.06 33.64 -6.97
N GLY A 152 14.24 33.88 -6.39
CA GLY A 152 14.85 32.98 -5.42
C GLY A 152 14.00 32.70 -4.18
N LYS A 153 13.36 33.72 -3.62
CA LYS A 153 12.41 33.56 -2.51
C LYS A 153 11.18 32.77 -2.93
N THR A 154 10.66 33.02 -4.12
CA THR A 154 9.46 32.35 -4.62
C THR A 154 9.73 30.88 -4.90
N LEU A 155 10.85 30.54 -5.54
CA LEU A 155 11.25 29.14 -5.76
C LEU A 155 11.41 28.37 -4.45
N ASN A 156 12.02 29.00 -3.45
CA ASN A 156 12.13 28.42 -2.11
C ASN A 156 10.74 28.09 -1.54
N LEU A 157 9.82 29.06 -1.55
CA LEU A 157 8.44 28.84 -1.11
C LEU A 157 7.70 27.76 -1.90
N GLN A 158 7.98 27.60 -3.20
CA GLN A 158 7.37 26.55 -4.02
C GLN A 158 7.84 25.16 -3.58
N TYR A 159 9.15 24.96 -3.34
CA TYR A 159 9.67 23.70 -2.80
C TYR A 159 9.26 23.44 -1.35
N GLU A 160 9.23 24.47 -0.51
CA GLU A 160 8.85 24.38 0.91
C GLU A 160 7.45 23.79 1.09
N ARG A 161 6.53 24.02 0.14
CA ARG A 161 5.20 23.40 0.13
C ARG A 161 5.25 21.87 0.08
N TRP A 162 6.21 21.30 -0.66
CA TRP A 162 6.39 19.85 -0.81
C TRP A 162 7.21 19.24 0.34
N GLN A 163 8.16 19.99 0.89
CA GLN A 163 8.97 19.56 2.03
C GLN A 163 9.21 20.71 3.02
N PRO A 164 8.26 20.98 3.93
CA PRO A 164 8.36 22.13 4.85
C PRO A 164 9.40 21.93 5.95
N ARG A 165 9.84 20.69 6.18
CA ARG A 165 10.80 20.37 7.27
C ARG A 165 12.26 20.34 6.80
N ALA A 166 12.53 20.60 5.53
CA ALA A 166 13.89 20.70 5.00
C ALA A 166 14.51 22.07 5.26
N ARG A 167 15.84 22.14 5.13
CA ARG A 167 16.59 23.40 5.19
C ARG A 167 16.94 23.85 3.78
N TYR A 168 16.56 25.08 3.46
CA TYR A 168 16.74 25.67 2.14
C TYR A 168 17.93 26.64 2.12
N LYS A 169 18.76 26.55 1.08
CA LYS A 169 19.89 27.44 0.79
C LYS A 169 19.77 27.95 -0.64
N VAL A 170 19.50 29.24 -0.80
CA VAL A 170 19.40 29.89 -2.11
C VAL A 170 20.75 30.55 -2.43
N GLN A 171 21.22 30.40 -3.66
CA GLN A 171 22.38 31.07 -4.23
C GLN A 171 21.97 31.68 -5.56
N LEU A 172 22.23 32.98 -5.71
CA LEU A 172 21.78 33.80 -6.83
C LEU A 172 23.00 34.27 -7.59
N ASP A 173 23.05 33.95 -8.88
CA ASP A 173 24.19 34.14 -9.78
C ASP A 173 25.56 33.82 -9.13
N PRO A 174 25.76 32.60 -8.58
CA PRO A 174 26.91 32.34 -7.73
C PRO A 174 28.21 32.06 -8.50
N THR A 175 29.30 32.17 -7.76
CA THR A 175 30.64 31.69 -8.14
C THR A 175 30.84 30.21 -7.81
N VAL A 176 31.87 29.60 -8.41
CA VAL A 176 32.24 28.19 -8.14
C VAL A 176 32.52 27.96 -6.65
N GLU A 177 33.21 28.88 -5.98
CA GLU A 177 33.52 28.77 -4.55
C GLU A 177 32.28 28.80 -3.67
N GLU A 178 31.27 29.60 -4.04
CA GLU A 178 30.00 29.68 -3.32
C GLU A 178 29.18 28.40 -3.48
N VAL A 179 29.09 27.86 -4.70
CA VAL A 179 28.44 26.56 -4.96
C VAL A 179 29.16 25.44 -4.21
N LYS A 180 30.49 25.40 -4.23
CA LYS A 180 31.30 24.45 -3.46
C LYS A 180 31.01 24.53 -1.97
N LYS A 181 30.97 25.74 -1.41
CA LYS A 181 30.69 25.96 0.01
C LYS A 181 29.28 25.47 0.37
N VAL A 182 28.28 25.77 -0.45
CA VAL A 182 26.88 25.37 -0.21
C VAL A 182 26.73 23.86 -0.29
N CYS A 183 27.28 23.21 -1.32
CA CYS A 183 27.23 21.75 -1.48
C CYS A 183 27.86 21.02 -0.29
N ASN A 184 29.08 21.40 0.10
CA ASN A 184 29.76 20.81 1.25
C ASN A 184 29.01 21.07 2.56
N THR A 185 28.40 22.24 2.72
CA THR A 185 27.57 22.57 3.89
C THR A 185 26.35 21.67 3.94
N CYS A 186 25.58 21.57 2.85
CA CYS A 186 24.39 20.73 2.78
C CYS A 186 24.71 19.25 3.08
N ARG A 187 25.75 18.68 2.46
CA ARG A 187 26.16 17.30 2.78
C ARG A 187 26.61 17.14 4.23
N LYS A 188 27.44 18.04 4.76
CA LYS A 188 27.92 17.98 6.15
C LYS A 188 26.77 17.90 7.15
N TYR A 189 25.69 18.64 6.91
CA TYR A 189 24.54 18.66 7.83
C TYR A 189 23.49 17.60 7.54
N ALA A 190 23.29 17.20 6.28
CA ALA A 190 22.35 16.13 5.91
C ALA A 190 22.81 14.76 6.41
N LYS A 191 24.13 14.53 6.57
CA LYS A 191 24.69 13.22 6.94
C LYS A 191 24.22 12.14 5.97
N SER A 192 23.35 11.24 6.42
CA SER A 192 22.72 10.16 5.65
C SER A 192 21.40 10.55 4.98
N GLU A 193 20.82 11.72 5.28
CA GLU A 193 19.65 12.24 4.57
C GLU A 193 20.02 12.65 3.13
N ARG A 194 19.01 12.66 2.26
CA ARG A 194 19.16 13.10 0.86
C ARG A 194 19.33 14.62 0.78
N VAL A 195 20.18 15.07 -0.15
CA VAL A 195 20.33 16.49 -0.51
C VAL A 195 19.75 16.72 -1.90
N LEU A 196 18.87 17.72 -2.05
CA LEU A 196 18.42 18.20 -3.35
C LEU A 196 19.32 19.34 -3.84
N PHE A 197 19.76 19.25 -5.09
CA PHE A 197 20.44 20.32 -5.81
C PHE A 197 19.61 20.73 -7.02
N HIS A 198 19.08 21.95 -6.99
CA HIS A 198 18.37 22.54 -8.11
C HIS A 198 19.27 23.55 -8.80
N TYR A 199 19.44 23.41 -10.11
CA TYR A 199 20.20 24.32 -10.95
C TYR A 199 19.31 24.84 -12.08
N ASN A 200 19.18 26.16 -12.14
CA ASN A 200 18.58 26.87 -13.26
C ASN A 200 19.69 27.64 -14.00
N GLY A 201 19.86 27.32 -15.28
CA GLY A 201 20.94 27.82 -16.12
C GLY A 201 20.48 28.69 -17.29
N HIS A 202 19.39 29.45 -17.17
CA HIS A 202 18.85 30.22 -18.29
C HIS A 202 19.67 31.46 -18.70
N GLY A 203 20.46 32.02 -17.78
CA GLY A 203 21.30 33.20 -17.99
C GLY A 203 22.76 32.88 -18.35
N VAL A 204 23.07 31.62 -18.62
CA VAL A 204 24.42 31.13 -18.92
C VAL A 204 24.39 30.24 -20.16
N PRO A 205 25.54 29.96 -20.80
CA PRO A 205 25.58 29.06 -21.94
C PRO A 205 25.09 27.64 -21.61
N LYS A 206 24.71 26.90 -22.65
CA LYS A 206 24.36 25.48 -22.57
C LYS A 206 25.52 24.65 -21.99
N PRO A 207 25.20 23.56 -21.25
CA PRO A 207 26.20 22.61 -20.78
C PRO A 207 27.08 22.08 -21.91
N THR A 208 28.33 21.74 -21.59
CA THR A 208 29.28 21.26 -22.59
C THR A 208 29.25 19.73 -22.71
N PRO A 209 29.67 19.15 -23.85
CA PRO A 209 29.86 17.71 -24.00
C PRO A 209 30.89 17.11 -23.02
N ASN A 210 31.75 17.93 -22.44
CA ASN A 210 32.72 17.52 -21.42
C ASN A 210 32.11 17.35 -20.02
N GLY A 211 30.79 17.58 -19.88
CA GLY A 211 30.09 17.48 -18.60
C GLY A 211 30.33 18.68 -17.70
N GLU A 212 30.28 19.89 -18.24
CA GLU A 212 30.42 21.14 -17.47
C GLU A 212 29.12 21.93 -17.46
N ILE A 213 28.75 22.47 -16.29
CA ILE A 213 27.71 23.48 -16.13
C ILE A 213 28.35 24.85 -15.96
N TRP A 214 27.64 25.93 -16.28
CA TRP A 214 28.20 27.28 -16.26
C TRP A 214 27.75 28.07 -15.04
N LEU A 215 28.67 28.83 -14.46
CA LEU A 215 28.48 29.76 -13.35
C LEU A 215 29.12 31.12 -13.69
N PHE A 216 29.13 32.06 -12.75
CA PHE A 216 29.73 33.39 -12.95
C PHE A 216 31.06 33.55 -12.22
N ASN A 217 31.87 34.50 -12.68
CA ASN A 217 32.92 35.09 -11.85
C ASN A 217 32.37 36.22 -10.98
N LYS A 218 33.14 36.68 -9.98
CA LYS A 218 32.71 37.72 -9.02
C LYS A 218 32.29 39.05 -9.65
N SER A 219 32.78 39.34 -10.86
CA SER A 219 32.50 40.58 -11.58
C SER A 219 31.41 40.43 -12.66
N TYR A 220 30.81 39.24 -12.82
CA TYR A 220 29.82 38.93 -13.85
C TYR A 220 30.27 39.26 -15.28
N THR A 221 31.58 39.14 -15.54
CA THR A 221 32.19 39.43 -16.84
C THR A 221 32.47 38.18 -17.67
N GLN A 222 32.56 37.02 -17.02
CA GLN A 222 32.89 35.75 -17.65
C GLN A 222 32.03 34.63 -17.08
N TYR A 223 31.66 33.69 -17.95
CA TYR A 223 31.09 32.41 -17.58
C TYR A 223 32.23 31.46 -17.20
N ILE A 224 32.11 30.81 -16.04
CA ILE A 224 33.11 29.90 -15.49
C ILE A 224 32.54 28.48 -15.53
N PRO A 225 33.24 27.51 -16.17
CA PRO A 225 32.78 26.13 -16.21
C PRO A 225 32.99 25.46 -14.84
N LEU A 226 31.99 24.69 -14.43
CA LEU A 226 32.01 23.81 -13.26
C LEU A 226 31.82 22.36 -13.74
N PRO A 227 32.84 21.50 -13.62
CA PRO A 227 32.71 20.09 -13.94
C PRO A 227 31.68 19.38 -13.04
N VAL A 228 30.86 18.52 -13.65
CA VAL A 228 29.89 17.67 -12.95
C VAL A 228 30.58 16.73 -11.95
N SER A 229 31.81 16.31 -12.23
CA SER A 229 32.63 15.49 -11.33
C SER A 229 32.89 16.16 -9.98
N ASP A 230 33.13 17.46 -10.00
CA ASP A 230 33.37 18.24 -8.79
C ASP A 230 32.08 18.36 -7.99
N LEU A 231 30.97 18.64 -8.67
CA LEU A 231 29.64 18.73 -8.06
C LEU A 231 29.23 17.41 -7.38
N ASP A 232 29.40 16.27 -8.04
CA ASP A 232 29.16 14.94 -7.48
C ASP A 232 30.05 14.68 -6.26
N SER A 233 31.34 15.06 -6.33
CA SER A 233 32.28 14.87 -5.23
C SER A 233 31.92 15.65 -3.95
N TRP A 234 31.31 16.83 -4.10
CA TRP A 234 30.90 17.68 -2.98
C TRP A 234 29.59 17.21 -2.35
N LEU A 235 28.61 16.85 -3.19
CA LEU A 235 27.29 16.47 -2.72
C LEU A 235 27.22 15.01 -2.29
N LYS A 236 27.89 14.07 -2.95
CA LYS A 236 27.90 12.63 -2.65
C LYS A 236 26.50 12.00 -2.54
N THR A 237 26.44 10.70 -2.32
CA THR A 237 25.18 9.97 -2.07
C THR A 237 24.73 10.06 -0.61
N PRO A 238 23.41 10.05 -0.31
CA PRO A 238 22.29 10.08 -1.26
C PRO A 238 21.96 11.51 -1.73
N SER A 239 21.71 11.70 -3.03
CA SER A 239 21.42 13.03 -3.61
C SER A 239 20.36 12.97 -4.72
N ILE A 240 19.72 14.11 -5.00
CA ILE A 240 18.82 14.31 -6.15
C ILE A 240 19.14 15.65 -6.82
N TYR A 241 19.14 15.67 -8.14
CA TYR A 241 19.48 16.84 -8.95
C TYR A 241 18.33 17.21 -9.88
N VAL A 242 18.08 18.51 -10.01
CA VAL A 242 17.11 19.08 -10.95
C VAL A 242 17.84 20.11 -11.81
N PHE A 243 17.89 19.88 -13.12
CA PHE A 243 18.56 20.75 -14.09
C PHE A 243 17.53 21.38 -15.04
N ASP A 244 17.23 22.66 -14.81
CA ASP A 244 16.42 23.49 -15.70
C ASP A 244 17.32 24.35 -16.59
N CYS A 245 17.70 23.79 -17.73
CA CYS A 245 18.50 24.46 -18.75
C CYS A 245 18.32 23.78 -20.11
N SER A 246 18.70 24.47 -21.18
CA SER A 246 18.76 23.86 -22.51
C SER A 246 19.91 22.85 -22.58
N ALA A 247 19.75 21.79 -23.39
CA ALA A 247 20.69 20.68 -23.48
C ALA A 247 21.00 19.97 -22.15
N ALA A 248 20.06 19.96 -21.19
CA ALA A 248 20.26 19.37 -19.86
C ALA A 248 20.61 17.86 -19.90
N GLY A 249 20.21 17.14 -20.95
CA GLY A 249 20.59 15.74 -21.16
C GLY A 249 22.11 15.52 -21.25
N MET A 250 22.91 16.53 -21.66
CA MET A 250 24.37 16.42 -21.63
C MET A 250 24.90 16.23 -20.20
N ILE A 251 24.28 16.89 -19.22
CA ILE A 251 24.64 16.77 -17.80
C ILE A 251 24.35 15.34 -17.32
N VAL A 252 23.18 14.80 -17.68
CA VAL A 252 22.77 13.44 -17.30
C VAL A 252 23.74 12.40 -17.86
N ASN A 253 24.11 12.52 -19.14
CA ASN A 253 25.07 11.62 -19.77
C ASN A 253 26.42 11.65 -19.04
N ALA A 254 26.94 12.84 -18.71
CA ALA A 254 28.19 12.99 -17.97
C ALA A 254 28.14 12.35 -16.57
N PHE A 255 27.01 12.45 -15.84
CA PHE A 255 26.83 11.76 -14.56
C PHE A 255 26.83 10.23 -14.72
N ILE A 256 26.16 9.71 -15.75
CA ILE A 256 26.11 8.27 -16.02
C ILE A 256 27.50 7.74 -16.33
N GLU A 257 28.24 8.39 -17.24
CA GLU A 257 29.62 8.03 -17.57
C GLU A 257 30.53 8.05 -16.34
N LEU A 258 30.41 9.07 -15.48
CA LEU A 258 31.16 9.17 -14.24
C LEU A 258 30.83 8.04 -13.26
N HIS A 259 29.57 7.61 -13.19
CA HIS A 259 29.16 6.52 -12.33
C HIS A 259 29.65 5.17 -12.85
N ASP A 260 29.60 4.93 -14.15
CA ASP A 260 30.08 3.68 -14.76
C ASP A 260 31.58 3.50 -14.57
N LEU A 261 32.36 4.57 -14.77
CA LEU A 261 33.81 4.58 -14.49
C LEU A 261 34.11 4.23 -13.03
N ASN A 262 33.35 4.80 -12.07
CA ASN A 262 33.56 4.56 -10.65
C ASN A 262 33.06 3.19 -10.16
N ALA A 263 32.01 2.65 -10.78
CA ALA A 263 31.48 1.31 -10.50
C ALA A 263 32.46 0.21 -10.90
N SER A 264 33.24 0.43 -11.96
CA SER A 264 34.32 -0.48 -12.36
C SER A 264 35.50 -0.52 -11.37
N ALA A 265 35.66 0.52 -10.54
CA ALA A 265 36.77 0.68 -9.60
C ALA A 265 36.43 0.32 -8.14
N SER A 266 35.15 0.14 -7.80
CA SER A 266 34.72 -0.14 -6.42
C SER A 266 33.64 -1.21 -6.38
N SER A 267 33.78 -2.18 -5.47
CA SER A 267 32.88 -3.32 -5.31
C SER A 267 31.45 -2.88 -4.95
N GLY A 268 30.57 -2.83 -5.95
CA GLY A 268 29.14 -3.13 -5.83
C GLY A 268 28.21 -2.14 -5.11
N ALA A 269 28.68 -0.97 -4.66
CA ALA A 269 27.79 0.01 -4.03
C ALA A 269 27.02 0.82 -5.10
N THR A 270 25.77 0.43 -5.37
CA THR A 270 24.85 1.21 -6.21
C THR A 270 24.68 2.62 -5.61
N ARG A 271 25.18 3.64 -6.32
CA ARG A 271 25.07 5.04 -5.88
C ARG A 271 23.60 5.48 -5.91
N ASP A 272 23.11 5.98 -4.78
CA ASP A 272 21.78 6.57 -4.69
C ASP A 272 21.79 8.03 -5.19
N CYS A 273 21.90 8.17 -6.52
CA CYS A 273 21.87 9.44 -7.24
C CYS A 273 20.64 9.46 -8.16
N ILE A 274 19.83 10.51 -8.04
CA ILE A 274 18.63 10.72 -8.85
C ILE A 274 18.81 12.00 -9.66
N LEU A 275 18.52 11.98 -10.96
CA LEU A 275 18.67 13.14 -11.84
C LEU A 275 17.33 13.42 -12.54
N LEU A 276 16.96 14.69 -12.64
CA LEU A 276 15.83 15.19 -13.42
C LEU A 276 16.34 16.33 -14.29
N ALA A 277 16.20 16.22 -15.61
CA ALA A 277 16.68 17.17 -16.60
C ALA A 277 15.55 17.62 -17.52
N ALA A 278 15.53 18.91 -17.84
CA ALA A 278 14.43 19.53 -18.56
C ALA A 278 14.26 19.07 -20.02
N CYS A 279 15.35 18.72 -20.70
CA CYS A 279 15.33 18.33 -22.11
C CYS A 279 16.50 17.40 -22.46
N GLU A 280 16.46 16.77 -23.63
CA GLU A 280 17.55 15.96 -24.16
C GLU A 280 18.78 16.79 -24.55
N ALA A 281 19.91 16.13 -24.78
CA ALA A 281 21.20 16.78 -25.06
C ALA A 281 21.21 17.69 -26.31
N HIS A 282 20.32 17.44 -27.28
CA HIS A 282 20.24 18.18 -28.54
C HIS A 282 19.12 19.23 -28.57
N GLU A 283 18.24 19.22 -27.56
CA GLU A 283 17.05 20.05 -27.49
C GLU A 283 17.34 21.40 -26.81
N THR A 284 16.48 22.38 -27.06
CA THR A 284 16.52 23.71 -26.44
C THR A 284 15.16 24.00 -25.85
N LEU A 285 15.13 24.64 -24.68
CA LEU A 285 13.89 24.94 -23.96
C LEU A 285 12.92 25.78 -24.81
N PRO A 286 11.61 25.64 -24.58
CA PRO A 286 10.59 26.33 -25.35
C PRO A 286 10.67 27.84 -25.15
N GLN A 287 10.63 28.59 -26.26
CA GLN A 287 10.65 30.06 -26.26
C GLN A 287 9.28 30.70 -26.50
N SER A 288 8.23 29.91 -26.77
CA SER A 288 6.89 30.43 -27.04
C SER A 288 6.35 31.21 -25.83
N PRO A 289 5.78 32.43 -26.03
CA PRO A 289 5.31 33.29 -24.94
C PRO A 289 4.13 32.71 -24.15
N GLU A 290 3.51 31.63 -24.64
CA GLU A 290 2.47 30.89 -23.91
C GLU A 290 3.00 30.19 -22.66
N PHE A 291 4.31 29.91 -22.65
CA PHE A 291 5.02 29.26 -21.56
C PHE A 291 5.82 30.27 -20.73
N PRO A 292 6.06 30.02 -19.43
CA PRO A 292 7.15 30.66 -18.71
C PRO A 292 8.50 30.17 -19.24
N ALA A 293 9.58 30.87 -18.94
CA ALA A 293 10.93 30.40 -19.27
C ALA A 293 11.29 29.14 -18.47
N ASP A 294 10.81 29.04 -17.23
CA ASP A 294 11.05 27.92 -16.31
C ASP A 294 9.94 26.85 -16.38
N VAL A 295 9.60 26.38 -17.58
CA VAL A 295 8.52 25.37 -17.78
C VAL A 295 8.76 24.13 -16.93
N PHE A 296 9.99 23.60 -16.94
CA PHE A 296 10.32 22.38 -16.24
C PHE A 296 10.20 22.57 -14.73
N THR A 297 10.82 23.62 -14.18
CA THR A 297 10.69 23.95 -12.75
C THR A 297 9.23 24.18 -12.37
N SER A 298 8.49 24.96 -13.15
CA SER A 298 7.08 25.26 -12.90
C SER A 298 6.19 24.01 -12.92
N CYS A 299 6.46 23.04 -13.79
CA CYS A 299 5.82 21.73 -13.76
C CYS A 299 6.13 20.99 -12.45
N LEU A 300 7.42 20.93 -12.07
CA LEU A 300 7.88 20.18 -10.90
C LEU A 300 7.43 20.78 -9.56
N THR A 301 7.32 22.11 -9.45
CA THR A 301 7.08 22.79 -8.16
C THR A 301 5.66 23.36 -8.05
N THR A 302 5.00 23.65 -9.18
CA THR A 302 3.65 24.23 -9.24
C THR A 302 2.75 23.56 -10.29
N PRO A 303 2.59 22.21 -10.22
CA PRO A 303 1.98 21.40 -11.28
C PRO A 303 0.56 21.85 -11.65
N ILE A 304 -0.32 22.13 -10.67
CA ILE A 304 -1.71 22.52 -10.95
C ILE A 304 -1.80 23.82 -11.74
N LYS A 305 -1.03 24.84 -11.34
CA LYS A 305 -1.03 26.12 -12.02
C LYS A 305 -0.54 25.99 -13.47
N MET A 306 0.51 25.19 -13.66
CA MET A 306 1.06 24.91 -14.99
C MET A 306 0.09 24.09 -15.85
N ALA A 307 -0.45 23.00 -15.31
CA ALA A 307 -1.39 22.12 -16.01
C ALA A 307 -2.63 22.87 -16.50
N LEU A 308 -3.25 23.70 -15.65
CA LEU A 308 -4.44 24.47 -16.04
C LEU A 308 -4.11 25.56 -17.07
N ARG A 309 -2.99 26.27 -16.92
CA ARG A 309 -2.57 27.28 -17.90
C ARG A 309 -2.29 26.66 -19.27
N TRP A 310 -1.65 25.50 -19.30
CA TRP A 310 -1.39 24.74 -20.52
C TRP A 310 -2.66 24.11 -21.10
N PHE A 311 -3.58 23.63 -20.25
CA PHE A 311 -4.86 23.10 -20.71
C PHE A 311 -5.71 24.18 -21.37
N CYS A 312 -5.76 25.39 -20.80
CA CYS A 312 -6.53 26.50 -21.36
C CYS A 312 -6.07 26.95 -22.76
N THR A 313 -4.78 26.87 -23.12
CA THR A 313 -4.35 27.21 -24.50
C THR A 313 -4.83 26.21 -25.55
N ARG A 314 -5.14 24.98 -25.13
CA ARG A 314 -5.35 23.84 -26.03
C ARG A 314 -6.79 23.33 -26.02
N SER A 315 -7.60 23.77 -25.06
CA SER A 315 -8.99 23.37 -24.92
C SER A 315 -9.94 24.34 -25.62
N LEU A 316 -11.20 23.93 -25.74
CA LEU A 316 -12.28 24.76 -26.28
C LEU A 316 -12.55 26.00 -25.40
N LEU A 317 -11.95 26.07 -24.21
CA LEU A 317 -12.15 27.13 -23.23
C LEU A 317 -11.26 28.36 -23.46
N HIS A 318 -10.29 28.31 -24.38
CA HIS A 318 -9.27 29.35 -24.60
C HIS A 318 -9.86 30.76 -24.80
N ASP A 319 -10.98 30.88 -25.52
CA ASP A 319 -11.64 32.16 -25.79
C ASP A 319 -12.59 32.61 -24.66
N SER A 320 -13.09 31.65 -23.86
CA SER A 320 -14.11 31.90 -22.83
C SER A 320 -13.55 32.20 -21.43
N LEU A 321 -12.34 31.74 -21.13
CA LEU A 321 -11.76 31.78 -19.78
C LEU A 321 -10.52 32.67 -19.76
N ALA A 322 -10.61 33.77 -19.01
CA ALA A 322 -9.46 34.64 -18.78
C ALA A 322 -8.40 33.93 -17.93
N TYR A 323 -7.14 33.96 -18.38
CA TYR A 323 -5.98 33.40 -17.66
C TYR A 323 -5.85 33.85 -16.20
N SER A 324 -6.29 35.07 -15.90
CA SER A 324 -6.24 35.65 -14.57
C SER A 324 -7.14 34.95 -13.56
N LEU A 325 -8.14 34.17 -14.02
CA LEU A 325 -9.02 33.38 -13.16
C LEU A 325 -8.29 32.18 -12.55
N ILE A 326 -7.31 31.60 -13.25
CA ILE A 326 -6.50 30.47 -12.75
C ILE A 326 -5.71 30.88 -11.49
N ASP A 327 -5.27 32.14 -11.43
CA ASP A 327 -4.57 32.68 -10.26
C ASP A 327 -5.53 32.97 -9.08
N LYS A 328 -6.85 32.89 -9.30
CA LYS A 328 -7.92 33.17 -8.33
C LYS A 328 -8.72 31.93 -7.95
N ILE A 329 -8.25 30.73 -8.25
CA ILE A 329 -8.95 29.48 -7.89
C ILE A 329 -9.17 29.46 -6.36
N PRO A 330 -10.44 29.32 -5.90
CA PRO A 330 -10.75 29.35 -4.49
C PRO A 330 -10.20 28.11 -3.77
N GLY A 331 -9.79 28.31 -2.52
CA GLY A 331 -9.41 27.23 -1.62
C GLY A 331 -7.92 27.07 -1.36
N ARG A 332 -7.57 25.91 -0.80
CA ARG A 332 -6.19 25.56 -0.41
C ARG A 332 -5.88 24.14 -0.88
N GLN A 333 -4.66 23.90 -1.33
CA GLN A 333 -4.22 22.59 -1.84
C GLN A 333 -4.39 21.42 -0.86
N ASN A 334 -4.37 21.69 0.44
CA ASN A 334 -4.55 20.68 1.49
C ASN A 334 -6.03 20.41 1.82
N ASP A 335 -6.94 21.29 1.41
CA ASP A 335 -8.37 21.17 1.71
C ASP A 335 -9.12 20.62 0.50
N ARG A 336 -9.33 19.31 0.52
CA ARG A 336 -10.01 18.54 -0.54
C ARG A 336 -11.47 18.91 -0.74
N LYS A 337 -12.07 19.67 0.17
CA LYS A 337 -13.45 20.18 0.00
C LYS A 337 -13.48 21.47 -0.83
N THR A 338 -12.33 22.04 -1.13
CA THR A 338 -12.21 23.22 -1.98
C THR A 338 -11.78 22.84 -3.38
N LEU A 339 -12.16 23.64 -4.38
CA LEU A 339 -11.84 23.40 -5.79
C LEU A 339 -10.34 23.14 -6.02
N LEU A 340 -9.47 24.00 -5.46
CA LEU A 340 -8.02 23.85 -5.59
C LEU A 340 -7.49 22.56 -4.93
N GLY A 341 -8.02 22.19 -3.77
CA GLY A 341 -7.59 21.00 -3.06
C GLY A 341 -8.11 19.71 -3.69
N GLU A 342 -9.32 19.72 -4.24
CA GLU A 342 -9.86 18.59 -5.01
C GLU A 342 -9.03 18.36 -6.28
N LEU A 343 -8.76 19.41 -7.07
CA LEU A 343 -7.89 19.29 -8.26
C LEU A 343 -6.50 18.74 -7.92
N ASN A 344 -5.87 19.26 -6.87
CA ASN A 344 -4.57 18.78 -6.42
C ASN A 344 -4.60 17.30 -6.02
N TRP A 345 -5.72 16.87 -5.43
CA TRP A 345 -5.92 15.48 -5.02
C TRP A 345 -6.18 14.56 -6.21
N ILE A 346 -7.01 14.97 -7.18
CA ILE A 346 -7.22 14.24 -8.45
C ILE A 346 -5.90 14.12 -9.20
N PHE A 347 -5.13 15.21 -9.34
CA PHE A 347 -3.82 15.19 -9.98
C PHE A 347 -2.86 14.20 -9.33
N THR A 348 -2.84 14.16 -7.99
CA THR A 348 -2.04 13.19 -7.24
C THR A 348 -2.50 11.76 -7.52
N ALA A 349 -3.80 11.51 -7.57
CA ALA A 349 -4.35 10.19 -7.88
C ALA A 349 -4.02 9.74 -9.30
N VAL A 350 -4.18 10.61 -10.30
CA VAL A 350 -3.87 10.33 -11.71
C VAL A 350 -2.39 10.02 -11.88
N THR A 351 -1.50 10.89 -11.39
CA THR A 351 -0.04 10.71 -11.58
C THR A 351 0.51 9.50 -10.84
N ASP A 352 0.02 9.20 -9.64
CA ASP A 352 0.40 7.99 -8.89
C ASP A 352 -0.11 6.71 -9.57
N THR A 353 -1.28 6.78 -10.20
CA THR A 353 -1.86 5.67 -10.99
C THR A 353 -1.04 5.40 -12.24
N ILE A 354 -0.70 6.45 -13.02
CA ILE A 354 0.15 6.30 -14.21
C ILE A 354 1.49 5.67 -13.83
N ALA A 355 2.13 6.18 -12.77
CA ALA A 355 3.41 5.65 -12.31
C ALA A 355 3.33 4.17 -11.92
N TRP A 356 2.29 3.76 -11.20
CA TRP A 356 2.13 2.38 -10.77
C TRP A 356 1.89 1.40 -11.93
N ASN A 357 1.13 1.82 -12.95
CA ASN A 357 0.83 0.98 -14.11
C ASN A 357 2.01 0.86 -15.09
N VAL A 358 2.85 1.88 -15.16
CA VAL A 358 3.95 1.95 -16.14
C VAL A 358 5.28 1.45 -15.56
N LEU A 359 5.55 1.68 -14.28
CA LEU A 359 6.86 1.40 -13.69
C LEU A 359 6.96 -0.03 -13.12
N PRO A 360 8.14 -0.66 -13.19
CA PRO A 360 8.42 -1.85 -12.41
C PRO A 360 8.27 -1.60 -10.91
N HIS A 361 7.85 -2.63 -10.17
CA HIS A 361 7.53 -2.55 -8.74
C HIS A 361 8.66 -1.91 -7.91
N ASP A 362 9.91 -2.36 -8.07
CA ASP A 362 11.05 -1.87 -7.31
C ASP A 362 11.34 -0.38 -7.58
N LEU A 363 11.18 0.05 -8.84
CA LEU A 363 11.39 1.44 -9.24
C LEU A 363 10.27 2.34 -8.70
N PHE A 364 9.03 1.86 -8.74
CA PHE A 364 7.89 2.56 -8.15
C PHE A 364 8.08 2.75 -6.64
N GLN A 365 8.46 1.71 -5.89
CA GLN A 365 8.74 1.83 -4.45
C GLN A 365 9.81 2.88 -4.16
N ARG A 366 10.92 2.81 -4.90
CA ARG A 366 12.06 3.72 -4.73
C ARG A 366 11.67 5.19 -4.98
N LEU A 367 10.94 5.47 -6.05
CA LEU A 367 10.69 6.85 -6.49
C LEU A 367 9.40 7.45 -5.90
N PHE A 368 8.34 6.65 -5.70
CA PHE A 368 7.01 7.13 -5.31
C PHE A 368 6.60 6.81 -3.87
N ARG A 369 7.37 5.99 -3.13
CA ARG A 369 7.05 5.60 -1.74
C ARG A 369 8.14 5.89 -0.71
N GLN A 370 9.42 5.90 -1.12
CA GLN A 370 10.54 6.00 -0.17
C GLN A 370 10.73 7.38 0.47
N ASP A 371 10.63 8.46 -0.33
CA ASP A 371 10.82 9.86 0.11
C ASP A 371 9.70 10.74 -0.44
N LEU A 372 9.05 11.51 0.44
CA LEU A 372 7.91 12.37 0.11
C LEU A 372 8.24 13.44 -0.94
N LEU A 373 9.45 14.01 -0.91
CA LEU A 373 9.84 15.05 -1.86
C LEU A 373 10.14 14.43 -3.22
N VAL A 374 10.86 13.32 -3.26
CA VAL A 374 11.16 12.58 -4.50
C VAL A 374 9.86 12.11 -5.16
N ALA A 375 8.93 11.54 -4.39
CA ALA A 375 7.62 11.14 -4.89
C ALA A 375 6.84 12.33 -5.48
N SER A 376 6.95 13.51 -4.87
CA SER A 376 6.33 14.72 -5.39
C SER A 376 6.95 15.17 -6.70
N LEU A 377 8.28 15.20 -6.78
CA LEU A 377 8.99 15.59 -7.99
C LEU A 377 8.72 14.62 -9.13
N PHE A 378 8.69 13.30 -8.89
CA PHE A 378 8.41 12.33 -9.95
C PHE A 378 6.96 12.32 -10.41
N ARG A 379 5.98 12.50 -9.51
CA ARG A 379 4.58 12.74 -9.92
C ARG A 379 4.47 13.95 -10.84
N ASN A 380 5.13 15.04 -10.45
CA ASN A 380 5.10 16.29 -11.19
C ASN A 380 5.97 16.23 -12.47
N PHE A 381 6.97 15.33 -12.51
CA PHE A 381 7.79 15.06 -13.69
C PHE A 381 6.96 14.39 -14.80
N LEU A 382 5.98 13.54 -14.46
CA LEU A 382 5.07 12.98 -15.48
C LEU A 382 4.28 14.07 -16.21
N LEU A 383 3.87 15.13 -15.48
CA LEU A 383 3.27 16.31 -16.08
C LEU A 383 4.27 17.07 -16.95
N ALA A 384 5.51 17.23 -16.48
CA ALA A 384 6.57 17.85 -17.28
C ALA A 384 6.80 17.09 -18.60
N GLU A 385 6.85 15.76 -18.55
CA GLU A 385 6.96 14.91 -19.74
C GLU A 385 5.82 15.19 -20.73
N ARG A 386 4.59 15.30 -20.24
CA ARG A 386 3.42 15.58 -21.08
C ARG A 386 3.44 16.98 -21.70
N ILE A 387 3.68 18.01 -20.89
CA ILE A 387 3.64 19.42 -21.34
C ILE A 387 4.82 19.72 -22.27
N MET A 388 6.04 19.35 -21.88
CA MET A 388 7.23 19.71 -22.63
C MET A 388 7.30 19.00 -23.98
N ARG A 389 6.78 17.77 -24.10
CA ARG A 389 6.68 17.08 -25.40
C ARG A 389 5.79 17.83 -26.39
N SER A 390 4.78 18.56 -25.90
CA SER A 390 3.94 19.40 -26.76
C SER A 390 4.67 20.62 -27.32
N ALA A 391 5.83 20.96 -26.74
CA ALA A 391 6.71 22.05 -27.14
C ALA A 391 8.07 21.55 -27.69
N ASN A 392 8.11 20.31 -28.21
CA ASN A 392 9.31 19.65 -28.76
C ASN A 392 10.49 19.57 -27.79
N CYS A 393 10.21 19.33 -26.50
CA CYS A 393 11.21 19.05 -25.48
C CYS A 393 10.86 17.74 -24.75
N SER A 394 11.86 16.93 -24.48
CA SER A 394 11.73 15.61 -23.88
C SER A 394 12.53 15.57 -22.57
N PRO A 395 11.87 15.75 -21.42
CA PRO A 395 12.54 15.66 -20.12
C PRO A 395 13.15 14.28 -19.89
N VAL A 396 14.33 14.26 -19.25
CA VAL A 396 15.10 13.04 -18.99
C VAL A 396 15.24 12.83 -17.49
N SER A 397 15.15 11.58 -17.04
CA SER A 397 15.38 11.20 -15.64
C SER A 397 16.42 10.09 -15.52
N HIS A 398 17.10 10.05 -14.37
CA HIS A 398 17.89 8.91 -13.93
C HIS A 398 17.44 8.50 -12.52
N PRO A 399 16.93 7.27 -12.30
CA PRO A 399 16.67 6.23 -13.30
C PRO A 399 15.70 6.65 -14.41
N MET A 400 15.86 6.08 -15.61
CA MET A 400 15.02 6.38 -16.77
C MET A 400 13.63 5.78 -16.58
N LEU A 401 12.59 6.59 -16.81
CA LEU A 401 11.20 6.12 -16.84
C LEU A 401 10.79 5.72 -18.26
N PRO A 402 9.92 4.72 -18.42
CA PRO A 402 9.20 4.52 -19.68
C PRO A 402 8.29 5.72 -19.98
N PRO A 403 7.90 5.93 -21.26
CA PRO A 403 7.08 7.09 -21.65
C PRO A 403 5.69 7.04 -21.00
N THR A 404 5.27 8.16 -20.39
CA THR A 404 3.98 8.26 -19.67
C THR A 404 3.01 9.29 -20.26
N HIS A 405 3.47 10.13 -21.18
CA HIS A 405 2.74 11.29 -21.70
C HIS A 405 1.43 10.97 -22.46
N GLN A 406 1.29 9.77 -23.02
CA GLN A 406 0.09 9.30 -23.76
C GLN A 406 -0.77 8.30 -22.97
N HIS A 407 -0.54 8.14 -21.67
CA HIS A 407 -1.34 7.25 -20.85
C HIS A 407 -2.79 7.74 -20.75
N HIS A 408 -3.78 6.86 -20.97
CA HIS A 408 -5.21 7.24 -21.02
C HIS A 408 -5.75 7.86 -19.73
N MET A 409 -5.12 7.62 -18.57
CA MET A 409 -5.44 8.36 -17.33
C MET A 409 -5.26 9.88 -17.42
N TRP A 410 -4.49 10.37 -18.40
CA TRP A 410 -4.45 11.79 -18.72
C TRP A 410 -5.76 12.32 -19.30
N ASP A 411 -6.54 11.48 -20.00
CA ASP A 411 -7.86 11.86 -20.50
C ASP A 411 -8.83 12.09 -19.33
N ALA A 412 -8.74 11.26 -18.28
CA ALA A 412 -9.50 11.45 -17.05
C ALA A 412 -9.10 12.72 -16.29
N TRP A 413 -7.80 13.10 -16.33
CA TRP A 413 -7.34 14.38 -15.81
C TRP A 413 -7.90 15.57 -16.61
N ASP A 414 -7.84 15.49 -17.95
CA ASP A 414 -8.33 16.56 -18.82
C ASP A 414 -9.84 16.80 -18.61
N MET A 415 -10.62 15.74 -18.52
CA MET A 415 -12.06 15.82 -18.21
C MET A 415 -12.31 16.45 -16.83
N ALA A 416 -11.57 16.05 -15.80
CA ALA A 416 -11.70 16.63 -14.47
C ALA A 416 -11.29 18.11 -14.43
N ALA A 417 -10.23 18.49 -15.16
CA ALA A 417 -9.78 19.87 -15.29
C ALA A 417 -10.82 20.72 -16.03
N GLU A 418 -11.44 20.21 -17.09
CA GLU A 418 -12.51 20.89 -17.83
C GLU A 418 -13.75 21.15 -16.97
N ILE A 419 -14.22 20.13 -16.24
CA ILE A 419 -15.35 20.25 -15.30
C ILE A 419 -15.04 21.26 -14.18
N CYS A 420 -13.79 21.29 -13.71
CA CYS A 420 -13.38 22.26 -12.71
C CYS A 420 -13.35 23.69 -13.26
N LEU A 421 -12.78 23.88 -14.45
CA LEU A 421 -12.60 25.20 -15.05
C LEU A 421 -13.93 25.82 -15.48
N SER A 422 -14.91 25.00 -15.89
CA SER A 422 -16.24 25.49 -16.26
C SER A 422 -17.03 26.07 -15.07
N GLN A 423 -16.77 25.60 -13.85
CA GLN A 423 -17.36 26.14 -12.61
C GLN A 423 -16.68 27.43 -12.13
N LEU A 424 -15.43 27.67 -12.54
CA LEU A 424 -14.58 28.72 -11.98
C LEU A 424 -15.13 30.14 -12.14
N PRO A 425 -15.71 30.56 -13.29
CA PRO A 425 -16.27 31.90 -13.43
C PRO A 425 -17.37 32.19 -12.40
N THR A 426 -18.32 31.26 -12.23
CA THR A 426 -19.43 31.40 -11.28
C THR A 426 -18.93 31.47 -9.83
N LEU A 427 -17.97 30.64 -9.46
CA LEU A 427 -17.40 30.60 -8.11
C LEU A 427 -16.57 31.86 -7.76
N VAL A 428 -16.01 32.54 -8.77
CA VAL A 428 -15.27 33.79 -8.57
C VAL A 428 -16.21 35.00 -8.51
N GLU A 429 -17.29 34.99 -9.28
CA GLU A 429 -18.29 36.06 -9.30
C GLU A 429 -19.19 36.06 -8.06
N ASP A 430 -19.65 34.87 -7.63
CA ASP A 430 -20.49 34.71 -6.43
C ASP A 430 -19.80 33.85 -5.36
N PRO A 431 -19.32 34.45 -4.26
CA PRO A 431 -18.74 33.72 -3.14
C PRO A 431 -19.71 32.76 -2.44
N ASN A 432 -21.03 32.87 -2.66
CA ASN A 432 -22.03 31.96 -2.11
C ASN A 432 -22.36 30.80 -3.05
N ALA A 433 -21.80 30.77 -4.28
CA ALA A 433 -22.03 29.67 -5.20
C ALA A 433 -21.47 28.36 -4.62
N GLU A 434 -22.28 27.31 -4.65
CA GLU A 434 -21.89 26.00 -4.13
C GLU A 434 -20.97 25.28 -5.12
N PHE A 435 -19.78 24.94 -4.65
CA PHE A 435 -18.85 24.09 -5.38
C PHE A 435 -19.41 22.66 -5.52
N GLN A 436 -19.48 22.16 -6.76
CA GLN A 436 -19.88 20.80 -7.06
C GLN A 436 -18.66 19.89 -7.18
N PRO A 437 -18.51 18.86 -6.32
CA PRO A 437 -17.41 17.92 -6.38
C PRO A 437 -17.35 17.16 -7.71
N SER A 438 -16.14 16.89 -8.18
CA SER A 438 -15.91 16.14 -9.41
C SER A 438 -16.41 14.68 -9.30
N PRO A 439 -17.02 14.11 -10.37
CA PRO A 439 -17.42 12.70 -10.38
C PRO A 439 -16.24 11.73 -10.47
N PHE A 440 -15.01 12.22 -10.70
CA PHE A 440 -13.79 11.42 -10.94
C PHE A 440 -13.66 10.21 -10.01
N PHE A 441 -13.69 10.41 -8.69
CA PHE A 441 -13.49 9.29 -7.75
C PHE A 441 -14.63 8.27 -7.80
N THR A 442 -15.86 8.70 -8.06
CA THR A 442 -17.00 7.79 -8.19
C THR A 442 -16.86 6.93 -9.44
N GLU A 443 -16.49 7.53 -10.57
CA GLU A 443 -16.26 6.83 -11.84
C GLU A 443 -15.11 5.82 -11.73
N GLN A 444 -14.01 6.19 -11.09
CA GLN A 444 -12.87 5.29 -10.90
C GLN A 444 -13.19 4.12 -9.96
N LEU A 445 -14.00 4.34 -8.91
CA LEU A 445 -14.49 3.23 -8.07
C LEU A 445 -15.43 2.31 -8.84
N MET A 446 -16.26 2.84 -9.75
CA MET A 446 -17.12 2.00 -10.61
C MET A 446 -16.28 1.17 -11.58
N ALA A 447 -15.24 1.74 -12.19
CA ALA A 447 -14.32 0.99 -13.05
C ALA A 447 -13.60 -0.14 -12.27
N PHE A 448 -13.18 0.12 -11.03
CA PHE A 448 -12.59 -0.90 -10.16
C PHE A 448 -13.60 -2.01 -9.82
N GLU A 449 -14.84 -1.66 -9.54
CA GLU A 449 -15.93 -2.60 -9.28
C GLU A 449 -16.20 -3.51 -10.48
N VAL A 450 -16.24 -2.95 -11.70
CA VAL A 450 -16.36 -3.73 -12.96
C VAL A 450 -15.18 -4.69 -13.14
N TRP A 451 -13.96 -4.24 -12.82
CA TRP A 451 -12.79 -5.09 -12.86
C TRP A 451 -12.89 -6.24 -11.85
N LEU A 452 -13.40 -6.02 -10.64
CA LEU A 452 -13.57 -7.07 -9.63
C LEU A 452 -14.56 -8.17 -10.05
N ASP A 453 -15.54 -7.85 -10.88
CA ASP A 453 -16.53 -8.83 -11.35
C ASP A 453 -15.96 -9.79 -12.41
N HIS A 454 -14.90 -9.39 -13.12
CA HIS A 454 -14.33 -10.16 -14.24
C HIS A 454 -12.81 -10.42 -14.10
N GLY A 455 -12.18 -9.91 -13.05
CA GLY A 455 -10.76 -9.95 -12.79
C GLY A 455 -10.31 -11.30 -12.25
N SER A 456 -9.01 -11.59 -12.41
CA SER A 456 -8.38 -12.81 -11.91
C SER A 456 -6.88 -12.62 -11.81
N LYS A 457 -6.19 -13.55 -11.13
CA LYS A 457 -4.73 -13.54 -10.97
C LYS A 457 -3.96 -13.53 -12.30
N GLU A 458 -4.55 -14.13 -13.34
CA GLU A 458 -3.91 -14.28 -14.66
C GLU A 458 -4.04 -13.02 -15.53
N LYS A 459 -4.96 -12.11 -15.17
CA LYS A 459 -5.15 -10.84 -15.88
C LYS A 459 -4.22 -9.77 -15.34
N LYS A 460 -4.08 -8.70 -16.11
CA LYS A 460 -3.35 -7.51 -15.66
C LYS A 460 -3.98 -6.99 -14.36
N PRO A 461 -3.13 -6.51 -13.41
CA PRO A 461 -3.59 -5.89 -12.19
C PRO A 461 -4.61 -4.75 -12.42
N PRO A 462 -5.48 -4.47 -11.43
CA PRO A 462 -6.45 -3.38 -11.55
C PRO A 462 -5.74 -2.04 -11.49
N GLU A 463 -5.87 -1.29 -12.58
CA GLU A 463 -5.28 0.04 -12.72
C GLU A 463 -5.73 1.01 -11.62
N GLN A 464 -6.96 0.92 -11.16
CA GLN A 464 -7.56 1.85 -10.21
C GLN A 464 -7.07 1.66 -8.76
N LEU A 465 -6.22 0.66 -8.49
CA LEU A 465 -5.80 0.32 -7.13
C LEU A 465 -5.11 1.50 -6.38
N PRO A 466 -4.21 2.31 -7.00
CA PRO A 466 -3.69 3.52 -6.37
C PRO A 466 -4.76 4.59 -6.12
N ILE A 467 -5.80 4.66 -6.95
CA ILE A 467 -6.93 5.57 -6.75
C ILE A 467 -7.75 5.15 -5.54
N VAL A 468 -8.00 3.85 -5.37
CA VAL A 468 -8.68 3.32 -4.17
C VAL A 468 -7.95 3.77 -2.91
N LEU A 469 -6.61 3.71 -2.89
CA LEU A 469 -5.78 4.22 -1.79
C LEU A 469 -6.02 5.73 -1.54
N GLN A 470 -6.06 6.54 -2.60
CA GLN A 470 -6.36 7.97 -2.46
C GLN A 470 -7.76 8.21 -1.88
N VAL A 471 -8.75 7.41 -2.30
CA VAL A 471 -10.14 7.54 -1.83
C VAL A 471 -10.29 7.18 -0.36
N LEU A 472 -9.49 6.25 0.20
CA LEU A 472 -9.50 5.94 1.64
C LEU A 472 -9.26 7.18 2.51
N LEU A 473 -8.52 8.16 1.98
CA LEU A 473 -8.23 9.41 2.66
C LEU A 473 -9.42 10.37 2.70
N SER A 474 -10.43 10.16 1.86
CA SER A 474 -11.70 10.90 1.88
C SER A 474 -12.68 10.32 2.87
N GLN A 475 -13.56 11.14 3.45
CA GLN A 475 -14.64 10.63 4.30
C GLN A 475 -15.86 10.18 3.47
N CYS A 476 -16.19 10.88 2.38
CA CYS A 476 -17.44 10.66 1.63
C CYS A 476 -17.52 9.27 0.95
N HIS A 477 -16.41 8.79 0.40
CA HIS A 477 -16.37 7.54 -0.36
C HIS A 477 -15.61 6.42 0.38
N ARG A 478 -15.22 6.65 1.64
CA ARG A 478 -14.37 5.73 2.40
C ARG A 478 -14.97 4.34 2.51
N PHE A 479 -16.25 4.28 2.87
CA PHE A 479 -16.93 3.02 3.10
C PHE A 479 -16.97 2.18 1.82
N LYS A 480 -17.39 2.77 0.70
CA LYS A 480 -17.39 2.09 -0.61
C LYS A 480 -15.99 1.62 -1.00
N ALA A 481 -14.97 2.46 -0.85
CA ALA A 481 -13.59 2.10 -1.16
C ALA A 481 -13.06 0.95 -0.30
N LEU A 482 -13.35 0.94 1.01
CA LEU A 482 -12.97 -0.17 1.90
C LEU A 482 -13.68 -1.48 1.52
N VAL A 483 -14.96 -1.41 1.16
CA VAL A 483 -15.72 -2.60 0.72
C VAL A 483 -15.11 -3.18 -0.56
N LEU A 484 -14.82 -2.35 -1.56
CA LEU A 484 -14.18 -2.81 -2.79
C LEU A 484 -12.74 -3.31 -2.54
N LEU A 485 -11.99 -2.66 -1.64
CA LEU A 485 -10.68 -3.16 -1.22
C LEU A 485 -10.79 -4.53 -0.55
N GLY A 486 -11.75 -4.72 0.36
CA GLY A 486 -12.01 -6.03 0.97
C GLY A 486 -12.30 -7.10 -0.10
N ARG A 487 -13.22 -6.82 -1.04
CA ARG A 487 -13.51 -7.71 -2.17
C ARG A 487 -12.27 -8.06 -2.98
N PHE A 488 -11.36 -7.10 -3.19
CA PHE A 488 -10.10 -7.34 -3.89
C PHE A 488 -9.16 -8.25 -3.09
N LEU A 489 -8.94 -7.97 -1.81
CA LEU A 489 -8.08 -8.78 -0.92
C LEU A 489 -8.60 -10.22 -0.77
N ASP A 490 -9.90 -10.42 -0.90
CA ASP A 490 -10.54 -11.73 -0.84
C ASP A 490 -10.21 -12.63 -2.06
N MET A 491 -9.71 -12.06 -3.16
CA MET A 491 -9.28 -12.81 -4.35
C MET A 491 -8.00 -13.64 -4.12
N GLY A 492 -7.33 -13.47 -2.98
CA GLY A 492 -6.24 -14.33 -2.51
C GLY A 492 -4.93 -13.59 -2.18
N PRO A 493 -3.88 -14.34 -1.77
CA PRO A 493 -2.60 -13.80 -1.30
C PRO A 493 -1.93 -12.79 -2.25
N TRP A 494 -2.03 -13.03 -3.56
CA TRP A 494 -1.47 -12.16 -4.59
C TRP A 494 -2.09 -10.76 -4.60
N ALA A 495 -3.39 -10.65 -4.31
CA ALA A 495 -4.10 -9.38 -4.24
C ALA A 495 -3.71 -8.60 -2.99
N VAL A 496 -3.50 -9.30 -1.86
CA VAL A 496 -2.99 -8.71 -0.63
C VAL A 496 -1.57 -8.18 -0.83
N ASP A 497 -0.67 -8.95 -1.45
CA ASP A 497 0.69 -8.51 -1.78
C ASP A 497 0.68 -7.27 -2.69
N LEU A 498 -0.18 -7.25 -3.72
CA LEU A 498 -0.32 -6.11 -4.62
C LEU A 498 -0.85 -4.86 -3.92
N ALA A 499 -1.81 -5.01 -3.00
CA ALA A 499 -2.35 -3.88 -2.25
C ALA A 499 -1.31 -3.31 -1.26
N LEU A 500 -0.59 -4.18 -0.54
CA LEU A 500 0.51 -3.78 0.34
C LEU A 500 1.63 -3.08 -0.44
N SER A 501 1.93 -3.59 -1.63
CA SER A 501 2.82 -2.99 -2.62
C SER A 501 2.38 -1.60 -3.06
N VAL A 502 1.09 -1.35 -3.29
CA VAL A 502 0.61 0.03 -3.57
C VAL A 502 0.81 0.97 -2.38
N GLY A 503 0.90 0.42 -1.17
CA GLY A 503 1.14 1.16 0.06
C GLY A 503 -0.11 1.40 0.90
N ILE A 504 -1.10 0.50 0.87
CA ILE A 504 -2.35 0.65 1.65
C ILE A 504 -2.13 0.60 3.18
N PHE A 505 -1.07 -0.08 3.62
CA PHE A 505 -0.83 -0.44 5.02
C PHE A 505 -0.93 0.73 6.01
N PRO A 506 -0.17 1.83 5.87
CA PRO A 506 -0.23 2.95 6.82
C PRO A 506 -1.60 3.63 6.88
N TYR A 507 -2.38 3.56 5.81
CA TYR A 507 -3.72 4.15 5.75
C TYR A 507 -4.72 3.30 6.52
N VAL A 508 -4.73 1.99 6.28
CA VAL A 508 -5.60 1.04 6.98
C VAL A 508 -5.25 0.98 8.48
N LEU A 509 -3.97 1.05 8.85
CA LEU A 509 -3.53 1.17 10.25
C LEU A 509 -4.07 2.41 10.93
N LYS A 510 -3.97 3.57 10.26
CA LYS A 510 -4.51 4.82 10.82
C LYS A 510 -6.04 4.79 10.96
N LEU A 511 -6.75 4.05 10.12
CA LEU A 511 -8.21 3.93 10.20
C LEU A 511 -8.69 3.18 11.46
N LEU A 512 -7.85 2.37 12.11
CA LEU A 512 -8.17 1.75 13.41
C LEU A 512 -8.38 2.78 14.53
N GLN A 513 -7.93 4.01 14.36
CA GLN A 513 -8.19 5.11 15.31
C GLN A 513 -9.60 5.71 15.14
N THR A 514 -10.35 5.29 14.12
CA THR A 514 -11.68 5.82 13.82
C THR A 514 -12.75 5.14 14.68
N THR A 515 -13.68 5.90 15.24
CA THR A 515 -14.76 5.39 16.09
C THR A 515 -16.05 5.02 15.34
N THR A 516 -16.12 5.33 14.04
CA THR A 516 -17.29 5.10 13.17
C THR A 516 -17.67 3.62 13.12
N PRO A 517 -18.89 3.24 13.56
CA PRO A 517 -19.30 1.83 13.67
C PRO A 517 -19.37 1.14 12.31
N GLU A 518 -19.83 1.84 11.27
CA GLU A 518 -19.98 1.31 9.90
C GLU A 518 -18.68 0.74 9.31
N LEU A 519 -17.52 1.26 9.74
CA LEU A 519 -16.22 0.82 9.22
C LEU A 519 -15.68 -0.43 9.91
N ARG A 520 -16.23 -0.80 11.08
CA ARG A 520 -15.61 -1.83 11.94
C ARG A 520 -15.56 -3.19 11.29
N HIS A 521 -16.68 -3.64 10.75
CA HIS A 521 -16.79 -4.93 10.10
C HIS A 521 -15.82 -5.09 8.93
N ILE A 522 -15.72 -4.06 8.07
CA ILE A 522 -14.83 -4.11 6.90
C ILE A 522 -13.36 -3.99 7.29
N LEU A 523 -13.02 -3.23 8.34
CA LEU A 523 -11.64 -3.13 8.83
C LEU A 523 -11.16 -4.44 9.45
N VAL A 524 -12.00 -5.14 10.22
CA VAL A 524 -11.69 -6.48 10.74
C VAL A 524 -11.41 -7.45 9.59
N PHE A 525 -12.24 -7.44 8.56
CA PHE A 525 -12.06 -8.28 7.38
C PHE A 525 -10.74 -7.98 6.64
N ILE A 526 -10.44 -6.70 6.39
CA ILE A 526 -9.19 -6.29 5.72
C ILE A 526 -7.96 -6.73 6.54
N TRP A 527 -7.96 -6.52 7.85
CA TRP A 527 -6.84 -6.91 8.71
C TRP A 527 -6.66 -8.42 8.80
N THR A 528 -7.75 -9.18 8.77
CA THR A 528 -7.72 -10.64 8.67
C THR A 528 -6.96 -11.07 7.43
N LYS A 529 -7.28 -10.49 6.25
CA LYS A 529 -6.58 -10.81 5.00
C LYS A 529 -5.11 -10.39 5.00
N ILE A 530 -4.78 -9.24 5.60
CA ILE A 530 -3.38 -8.77 5.70
C ILE A 530 -2.56 -9.69 6.60
N LEU A 531 -3.05 -10.01 7.81
CA LEU A 531 -2.33 -10.83 8.78
C LEU A 531 -2.25 -12.31 8.38
N ALA A 532 -3.21 -12.81 7.59
CA ALA A 532 -3.12 -14.12 6.98
C ALA A 532 -1.95 -14.25 5.98
N LEU A 533 -1.51 -13.13 5.38
CA LEU A 533 -0.33 -13.10 4.50
C LEU A 533 0.96 -12.78 5.26
N ASP A 534 0.96 -11.71 6.07
CA ASP A 534 2.17 -11.17 6.70
C ASP A 534 1.99 -10.91 8.21
N LYS A 535 2.41 -11.90 9.00
CA LYS A 535 2.42 -11.86 10.47
C LYS A 535 3.28 -10.73 11.04
N SER A 536 4.30 -10.24 10.33
CA SER A 536 5.22 -9.21 10.84
C SER A 536 4.50 -7.89 11.19
N CYS A 537 3.30 -7.67 10.65
CA CYS A 537 2.44 -6.52 10.94
C CYS A 537 2.03 -6.41 12.42
N GLN A 538 2.17 -7.48 13.22
CA GLN A 538 1.91 -7.48 14.65
C GLN A 538 2.66 -6.37 15.40
N VAL A 539 3.90 -6.04 14.99
CA VAL A 539 4.73 -5.02 15.63
C VAL A 539 4.11 -3.63 15.48
N ASP A 540 3.65 -3.31 14.27
CA ASP A 540 3.03 -2.03 13.94
C ASP A 540 1.67 -1.87 14.64
N LEU A 541 0.87 -2.94 14.69
CA LEU A 541 -0.43 -2.96 15.37
C LEU A 541 -0.31 -2.71 16.88
N VAL A 542 0.66 -3.33 17.54
CA VAL A 542 0.87 -3.12 18.98
C VAL A 542 1.39 -1.72 19.25
N LYS A 543 2.37 -1.26 18.46
CA LYS A 543 2.98 0.06 18.59
C LYS A 543 1.97 1.20 18.50
N ASP A 544 0.99 1.11 17.59
CA ASP A 544 -0.02 2.15 17.37
C ASP A 544 -1.33 1.89 18.15
N GLY A 545 -1.37 0.90 19.05
CA GLY A 545 -2.53 0.60 19.89
C GLY A 545 -3.70 -0.09 19.17
N GLY A 546 -3.47 -0.65 17.98
CA GLY A 546 -4.48 -1.31 17.14
C GLY A 546 -5.11 -2.55 17.77
N HIS A 547 -4.41 -3.26 18.66
CA HIS A 547 -4.95 -4.43 19.39
C HIS A 547 -6.24 -4.08 20.16
N THR A 548 -6.30 -2.89 20.78
CA THR A 548 -7.48 -2.42 21.53
C THR A 548 -8.73 -2.34 20.65
N TYR A 549 -8.57 -2.05 19.36
CA TYR A 549 -9.67 -1.99 18.40
C TYR A 549 -10.36 -3.35 18.26
N PHE A 550 -9.57 -4.41 18.09
CA PHE A 550 -10.10 -5.77 17.88
C PHE A 550 -10.66 -6.37 19.16
N ILE A 551 -10.08 -6.06 20.32
CA ILE A 551 -10.65 -6.45 21.63
C ILE A 551 -12.04 -5.85 21.83
N ARG A 552 -12.20 -4.55 21.55
CA ARG A 552 -13.50 -3.87 21.60
C ARG A 552 -14.50 -4.41 20.59
N PHE A 553 -14.03 -4.85 19.42
CA PHE A 553 -14.89 -5.49 18.42
C PHE A 553 -15.36 -6.87 18.87
N LEU A 554 -14.47 -7.65 19.50
CA LEU A 554 -14.78 -8.98 20.03
C LEU A 554 -15.87 -8.92 21.11
N ASP A 555 -15.77 -7.98 22.06
CA ASP A 555 -16.78 -7.77 23.12
C ASP A 555 -18.07 -7.07 22.63
N SER A 556 -18.15 -6.71 21.34
CA SER A 556 -19.34 -6.04 20.79
C SER A 556 -20.50 -6.99 20.59
N LEU A 557 -21.67 -6.65 21.13
CA LEU A 557 -22.92 -7.41 20.98
C LEU A 557 -23.47 -7.41 19.55
N GLU A 558 -23.11 -6.43 18.73
CA GLU A 558 -23.63 -6.25 17.36
C GLU A 558 -22.85 -7.05 16.30
N ALA A 559 -21.74 -7.68 16.68
CA ALA A 559 -20.89 -8.43 15.74
C ALA A 559 -21.42 -9.85 15.51
N TYR A 560 -21.49 -10.25 14.24
CA TYR A 560 -21.79 -11.63 13.84
C TYR A 560 -20.66 -12.59 14.25
N PRO A 561 -20.94 -13.86 14.56
CA PRO A 561 -19.92 -14.74 15.11
C PRO A 561 -18.77 -15.02 14.12
N GLU A 562 -19.01 -15.10 12.80
CA GLU A 562 -17.94 -15.20 11.79
C GLU A 562 -16.94 -14.04 11.88
N GLN A 563 -17.44 -12.82 12.11
CA GLN A 563 -16.60 -11.62 12.24
C GLN A 563 -15.88 -11.58 13.58
N ARG A 564 -16.49 -12.12 14.64
CA ARG A 564 -15.80 -12.31 15.92
C ARG A 564 -14.69 -13.35 15.80
N ALA A 565 -14.88 -14.41 15.00
CA ALA A 565 -13.82 -15.38 14.69
C ALA A 565 -12.65 -14.72 13.96
N MET A 566 -12.93 -13.85 12.99
CA MET A 566 -11.91 -13.01 12.34
C MET A 566 -11.17 -12.09 13.34
N ALA A 567 -11.88 -11.46 14.27
CA ALA A 567 -11.24 -10.63 15.30
C ALA A 567 -10.37 -11.47 16.26
N ALA A 568 -10.83 -12.65 16.66
CA ALA A 568 -10.06 -13.59 17.47
C ALA A 568 -8.82 -14.10 16.71
N PHE A 569 -8.92 -14.38 15.41
CA PHE A 569 -7.78 -14.68 14.54
C PHE A 569 -6.76 -13.53 14.54
N VAL A 570 -7.21 -12.29 14.29
CA VAL A 570 -6.34 -11.11 14.28
C VAL A 570 -5.59 -10.97 15.61
N LEU A 571 -6.30 -11.15 16.74
CA LEU A 571 -5.70 -11.09 18.08
C LEU A 571 -4.73 -12.24 18.32
N ALA A 572 -5.06 -13.47 17.90
CA ALA A 572 -4.15 -14.62 17.97
C ALA A 572 -2.83 -14.34 17.23
N VAL A 573 -2.90 -13.78 16.02
CA VAL A 573 -1.69 -13.41 15.25
C VAL A 573 -0.91 -12.27 15.91
N ILE A 574 -1.58 -11.30 16.56
CA ILE A 574 -0.90 -10.20 17.27
C ILE A 574 -0.03 -10.71 18.43
N VAL A 575 -0.46 -11.78 19.11
CA VAL A 575 0.19 -12.32 20.32
C VAL A 575 1.12 -13.49 20.04
N ASP A 576 0.98 -14.17 18.91
CA ASP A 576 1.73 -15.36 18.53
C ASP A 576 3.26 -15.12 18.48
N GLY A 577 3.99 -15.63 19.48
CA GLY A 577 5.43 -15.44 19.61
C GLY A 577 5.87 -13.98 19.79
N HIS A 578 5.00 -13.13 20.35
CA HIS A 578 5.25 -11.69 20.47
C HIS A 578 4.94 -11.16 21.88
N ARG A 579 5.95 -11.17 22.77
CA ARG A 579 5.84 -10.76 24.18
C ARG A 579 5.14 -9.41 24.39
N ARG A 580 5.57 -8.37 23.66
CA ARG A 580 4.95 -7.03 23.76
C ARG A 580 3.49 -7.01 23.35
N GLY A 581 3.09 -7.89 22.43
CA GLY A 581 1.70 -8.07 22.05
C GLY A 581 0.90 -8.77 23.14
N GLN A 582 1.46 -9.83 23.74
CA GLN A 582 0.84 -10.52 24.88
C GLN A 582 0.60 -9.56 26.06
N GLU A 583 1.64 -8.85 26.51
CA GLU A 583 1.55 -7.84 27.58
C GLU A 583 0.44 -6.81 27.30
N ALA A 584 0.45 -6.19 26.12
CA ALA A 584 -0.53 -5.17 25.75
C ALA A 584 -1.98 -5.72 25.69
N CYS A 585 -2.16 -6.96 25.23
CA CYS A 585 -3.46 -7.60 25.18
C CYS A 585 -3.99 -8.00 26.57
N ILE A 586 -3.12 -8.38 27.49
CA ILE A 586 -3.47 -8.66 28.90
C ILE A 586 -3.90 -7.38 29.60
N GLU A 587 -3.11 -6.31 29.48
CA GLU A 587 -3.46 -5.00 30.04
C GLU A 587 -4.82 -4.50 29.53
N ALA A 588 -5.16 -4.83 28.29
CA ALA A 588 -6.45 -4.51 27.67
C ALA A 588 -7.59 -5.48 28.04
N GLY A 589 -7.35 -6.49 28.88
CA GLY A 589 -8.36 -7.40 29.42
C GLY A 589 -8.78 -8.54 28.50
N LEU A 590 -7.94 -8.94 27.53
CA LEU A 590 -8.29 -9.96 26.53
C LEU A 590 -8.71 -11.32 27.14
N ILE A 591 -8.04 -11.77 28.22
CA ILE A 591 -8.36 -13.05 28.88
C ILE A 591 -9.83 -13.10 29.30
N HIS A 592 -10.29 -12.07 30.00
CA HIS A 592 -11.67 -11.99 30.49
C HIS A 592 -12.68 -11.95 29.35
N VAL A 593 -12.40 -11.17 28.29
CA VAL A 593 -13.28 -11.08 27.11
C VAL A 593 -13.42 -12.44 26.43
N CYS A 594 -12.32 -13.14 26.19
CA CYS A 594 -12.33 -14.46 25.55
C CYS A 594 -13.06 -15.51 26.40
N LEU A 595 -12.75 -15.61 27.69
CA LEU A 595 -13.37 -16.60 28.59
C LEU A 595 -14.88 -16.38 28.75
N LYS A 596 -15.34 -15.13 28.80
CA LYS A 596 -16.77 -14.77 28.79
C LYS A 596 -17.51 -15.34 27.58
N HIS A 597 -16.86 -15.38 26.41
CA HIS A 597 -17.44 -15.95 25.20
C HIS A 597 -17.45 -17.48 25.17
N LEU A 598 -16.53 -18.14 25.89
CA LEU A 598 -16.47 -19.61 26.00
C LEU A 598 -17.47 -20.17 27.03
N GLN A 599 -17.82 -19.41 28.07
CA GLN A 599 -18.76 -19.82 29.12
C GLN A 599 -20.24 -19.93 28.67
N GLY A 600 -20.57 -19.50 27.45
CA GLY A 600 -21.84 -19.77 26.77
C GLY A 600 -22.88 -18.64 26.78
N SER A 601 -23.51 -18.44 25.62
CA SER A 601 -24.85 -17.85 25.48
C SER A 601 -25.91 -18.84 26.00
N PRO A 602 -27.06 -18.39 26.53
CA PRO A 602 -28.13 -19.30 26.94
C PRO A 602 -28.64 -20.16 25.77
N PRO A 603 -29.14 -21.39 26.02
CA PRO A 603 -29.44 -22.43 25.01
C PRO A 603 -30.54 -22.11 24.00
N ASN A 604 -31.05 -20.87 23.95
CA ASN A 604 -32.12 -20.42 23.05
C ASN A 604 -31.65 -19.45 21.94
N ASP A 605 -30.41 -18.97 21.96
CA ASP A 605 -29.82 -18.26 20.82
C ASP A 605 -28.94 -19.24 20.03
N GLY A 606 -29.15 -19.29 18.71
CA GLY A 606 -28.58 -20.31 17.83
C GLY A 606 -27.08 -20.54 18.02
N GLN A 607 -26.73 -21.84 18.07
CA GLN A 607 -25.40 -22.44 17.90
C GLN A 607 -24.20 -21.47 17.95
N SER A 608 -23.42 -21.50 19.03
CA SER A 608 -22.07 -20.95 19.02
C SER A 608 -21.32 -21.48 17.80
N GLU A 609 -20.89 -20.59 16.90
CA GLU A 609 -20.22 -21.01 15.68
C GLU A 609 -18.90 -21.75 16.01
N PRO A 610 -18.69 -22.98 15.49
CA PRO A 610 -17.49 -23.77 15.80
C PRO A 610 -16.18 -23.03 15.48
N LEU A 611 -16.17 -22.25 14.39
CA LEU A 611 -15.01 -21.45 13.98
C LEU A 611 -14.66 -20.36 15.02
N PHE A 612 -15.67 -19.78 15.67
CA PHE A 612 -15.45 -18.78 16.71
C PHE A 612 -14.84 -19.42 17.96
N LEU A 613 -15.38 -20.55 18.42
CA LEU A 613 -14.83 -21.30 19.56
C LEU A 613 -13.39 -21.74 19.31
N GLN A 614 -13.10 -22.21 18.09
CA GLN A 614 -11.75 -22.57 17.65
C GLN A 614 -10.78 -21.38 17.79
N TRP A 615 -11.09 -20.23 17.18
CA TRP A 615 -10.17 -19.09 17.17
C TRP A 615 -10.04 -18.39 18.52
N VAL A 616 -11.08 -18.36 19.35
CA VAL A 616 -10.97 -17.85 20.73
C VAL A 616 -10.05 -18.76 21.55
N SER A 617 -10.15 -20.07 21.36
CA SER A 617 -9.28 -21.05 22.03
C SER A 617 -7.82 -20.89 21.61
N LEU A 618 -7.57 -20.79 20.29
CA LEU A 618 -6.22 -20.52 19.76
C LEU A 618 -5.65 -19.19 20.24
N CYS A 619 -6.48 -18.14 20.30
CA CYS A 619 -6.08 -16.81 20.77
C CYS A 619 -5.63 -16.84 22.24
N LEU A 620 -6.36 -17.53 23.11
CA LEU A 620 -5.99 -17.69 24.52
C LEU A 620 -4.74 -18.56 24.66
N GLY A 621 -4.65 -19.68 23.93
CA GLY A 621 -3.46 -20.52 23.87
C GLY A 621 -2.19 -19.73 23.54
N LYS A 622 -2.24 -18.93 22.47
CA LYS A 622 -1.11 -18.06 22.07
C LYS A 622 -0.85 -16.89 23.00
N LEU A 623 -1.83 -16.47 23.80
CA LEU A 623 -1.67 -15.37 24.74
C LEU A 623 -0.81 -15.78 25.94
N TRP A 624 -0.99 -17.00 26.44
CA TRP A 624 -0.25 -17.53 27.59
C TRP A 624 0.89 -18.49 27.24
N GLU A 625 1.04 -18.86 25.97
CA GLU A 625 2.20 -19.59 25.45
C GLU A 625 3.50 -18.88 25.89
N ASP A 626 4.34 -19.64 26.59
CA ASP A 626 5.59 -19.18 27.20
C ASP A 626 5.44 -17.91 28.07
N PHE A 627 4.29 -17.65 28.70
CA PHE A 627 4.05 -16.44 29.51
C PHE A 627 3.43 -16.71 30.89
N THR A 628 4.27 -16.82 31.91
CA THR A 628 3.86 -17.14 33.29
C THR A 628 2.80 -16.21 33.87
N GLU A 629 2.88 -14.90 33.65
CA GLU A 629 1.88 -13.94 34.17
C GLU A 629 0.49 -14.20 33.56
N ALA A 630 0.44 -14.44 32.26
CA ALA A 630 -0.80 -14.79 31.56
C ALA A 630 -1.37 -16.14 32.01
N GLN A 631 -0.50 -17.13 32.27
CA GLN A 631 -0.90 -18.43 32.79
C GLN A 631 -1.54 -18.30 34.17
N ILE A 632 -0.91 -17.56 35.09
CA ILE A 632 -1.46 -17.29 36.43
C ILE A 632 -2.83 -16.61 36.32
N MET A 633 -2.96 -15.58 35.48
CA MET A 633 -4.24 -14.91 35.25
C MET A 633 -5.31 -15.84 34.65
N GLY A 634 -4.93 -16.74 33.74
CA GLY A 634 -5.81 -17.76 33.18
C GLY A 634 -6.30 -18.75 34.23
N LEU A 635 -5.42 -19.21 35.12
CA LEU A 635 -5.75 -20.10 36.24
C LEU A 635 -6.70 -19.43 37.25
N GLN A 636 -6.41 -18.18 37.63
CA GLN A 636 -7.28 -17.39 38.53
C GLN A 636 -8.67 -17.14 37.94
N ALA A 637 -8.80 -17.11 36.61
CA ALA A 637 -10.06 -16.94 35.90
C ALA A 637 -10.81 -18.27 35.63
N ASP A 638 -10.36 -19.38 36.21
CA ASP A 638 -10.91 -20.74 36.01
C ASP A 638 -10.94 -21.17 34.54
N ALA A 639 -9.92 -20.80 33.75
CA ALA A 639 -9.81 -21.25 32.36
C ALA A 639 -9.92 -22.79 32.24
N PRO A 640 -9.26 -23.62 33.06
CA PRO A 640 -9.38 -25.08 32.96
C PRO A 640 -10.82 -25.58 33.06
N GLY A 641 -11.61 -25.08 34.01
CA GLY A 641 -13.02 -25.45 34.16
C GLY A 641 -13.87 -25.09 32.93
N ILE A 642 -13.55 -23.98 32.28
CA ILE A 642 -14.25 -23.47 31.08
C ILE A 642 -13.91 -24.30 29.83
N TYR A 643 -12.70 -24.84 29.71
CA TYR A 643 -12.30 -25.66 28.56
C TYR A 643 -12.76 -27.11 28.61
N VAL A 644 -13.02 -27.68 29.80
CA VAL A 644 -13.45 -29.09 29.93
C VAL A 644 -14.67 -29.43 29.06
N PRO A 645 -15.75 -28.63 29.01
CA PRO A 645 -16.88 -28.88 28.11
C PRO A 645 -16.49 -28.88 26.63
N LEU A 646 -15.55 -28.01 26.22
CA LEU A 646 -15.12 -27.87 24.81
C LEU A 646 -14.39 -29.12 24.30
N LEU A 647 -13.82 -29.94 25.18
CA LEU A 647 -13.21 -31.22 24.83
C LEU A 647 -14.23 -32.26 24.34
N SER A 648 -15.53 -32.04 24.57
CA SER A 648 -16.63 -32.92 24.13
C SER A 648 -17.41 -32.37 22.92
N GLU A 649 -16.97 -31.26 22.32
CA GLU A 649 -17.63 -30.67 21.15
C GLU A 649 -17.61 -31.60 19.92
N PRO A 650 -18.64 -31.57 19.05
CA PRO A 650 -18.72 -32.50 17.92
C PRO A 650 -17.65 -32.23 16.85
N GLN A 651 -17.16 -30.99 16.72
CA GLN A 651 -16.12 -30.61 15.75
C GLN A 651 -14.72 -30.94 16.30
N PRO A 652 -13.91 -31.76 15.59
CA PRO A 652 -12.53 -32.04 15.99
C PRO A 652 -11.63 -30.80 16.11
N GLU A 653 -11.88 -29.77 15.31
CA GLU A 653 -11.11 -28.53 15.28
C GLU A 653 -11.22 -27.77 16.61
N VAL A 654 -12.42 -27.69 17.18
CA VAL A 654 -12.67 -27.05 18.48
C VAL A 654 -11.98 -27.84 19.59
N ARG A 655 -12.12 -29.17 19.59
CA ARG A 655 -11.48 -30.05 20.57
C ARG A 655 -9.96 -29.94 20.52
N ALA A 656 -9.36 -29.94 19.32
CA ALA A 656 -7.92 -29.78 19.15
C ALA A 656 -7.43 -28.41 19.66
N SER A 657 -8.14 -27.32 19.34
CA SER A 657 -7.79 -25.98 19.84
C SER A 657 -7.96 -25.84 21.36
N ALA A 658 -8.93 -26.51 21.95
CA ALA A 658 -9.09 -26.58 23.42
C ALA A 658 -7.93 -27.34 24.08
N VAL A 659 -7.49 -28.46 23.49
CA VAL A 659 -6.30 -29.20 23.95
C VAL A 659 -5.05 -28.32 23.86
N PHE A 660 -4.85 -27.61 22.74
CA PHE A 660 -3.73 -26.68 22.57
C PHE A 660 -3.72 -25.58 23.65
N ALA A 661 -4.88 -24.94 23.89
CA ALA A 661 -5.01 -23.89 24.89
C ALA A 661 -4.74 -24.40 26.32
N LEU A 662 -5.22 -25.60 26.65
CA LEU A 662 -4.94 -26.26 27.93
C LEU A 662 -3.47 -26.67 28.06
N GLY A 663 -2.85 -27.18 26.99
CA GLY A 663 -1.44 -27.60 26.99
C GLY A 663 -0.49 -26.42 27.23
N THR A 664 -0.73 -25.29 26.55
CA THR A 664 0.05 -24.05 26.71
C THR A 664 -0.15 -23.34 28.06
N LEU A 665 -1.18 -23.72 28.81
CA LEU A 665 -1.41 -23.22 30.18
C LEU A 665 -0.53 -23.93 31.21
N LEU A 666 0.09 -25.05 30.85
CA LEU A 666 1.07 -25.74 31.67
C LEU A 666 2.41 -24.97 31.64
N ASP A 667 3.08 -24.92 32.78
CA ASP A 667 4.37 -24.22 32.89
C ASP A 667 5.50 -25.07 32.31
N VAL A 668 6.05 -24.64 31.16
CA VAL A 668 7.31 -25.18 30.62
C VAL A 668 8.44 -24.40 31.29
N GLY A 669 8.85 -24.90 32.47
CA GLY A 669 9.67 -24.17 33.44
C GLY A 669 10.77 -23.27 32.88
N CYS A 670 10.61 -21.96 33.09
CA CYS A 670 11.71 -21.01 33.11
C CYS A 670 11.99 -20.58 34.56
N ASP A 671 13.20 -20.86 35.02
CA ASP A 671 13.85 -20.34 36.24
C ASP A 671 13.48 -20.89 37.63
N ALA A 672 13.26 -22.21 37.77
CA ALA A 672 13.41 -22.87 39.09
C ALA A 672 14.89 -23.05 39.54
N PHE A 673 15.88 -22.59 38.75
CA PHE A 673 17.31 -22.80 39.04
C PHE A 673 18.17 -21.54 39.22
N ARG A 674 17.60 -20.33 39.34
CA ARG A 674 18.39 -19.15 39.71
C ARG A 674 17.82 -18.42 40.92
N ASP A 675 18.67 -18.42 41.94
CA ASP A 675 18.61 -17.74 43.23
C ASP A 675 17.66 -18.31 44.30
N GLY A 676 18.28 -19.11 45.17
CA GLY A 676 17.78 -19.36 46.51
C GLY A 676 17.66 -18.06 47.30
N ALA A 677 16.46 -17.50 47.31
CA ALA A 677 16.01 -16.55 48.31
C ALA A 677 14.70 -17.06 48.89
N ARG A 678 14.84 -17.92 49.89
CA ARG A 678 13.77 -18.47 50.72
C ARG A 678 12.99 -17.32 51.38
N GLY A 679 11.71 -17.19 51.05
CA GLY A 679 10.81 -16.24 51.69
C GLY A 679 9.34 -16.34 51.25
N ASP A 680 8.58 -17.19 51.96
CA ASP A 680 7.13 -17.04 52.24
C ASP A 680 6.09 -17.20 51.11
N ASP A 681 6.29 -18.13 50.16
CA ASP A 681 5.32 -18.39 49.05
C ASP A 681 4.88 -19.87 48.90
N ASP A 682 5.02 -20.70 49.95
CA ASP A 682 4.74 -22.15 49.89
C ASP A 682 3.24 -22.51 49.65
N CYS A 683 2.30 -21.56 49.66
CA CYS A 683 0.87 -21.83 49.47
C CYS A 683 0.39 -21.74 48.00
N ASP A 684 1.01 -20.89 47.17
CA ASP A 684 0.57 -20.69 45.77
C ASP A 684 1.02 -21.83 44.84
N ASP A 685 2.16 -22.47 45.15
CA ASP A 685 2.67 -23.63 44.42
C ASP A 685 1.73 -24.86 44.51
N ASP A 686 1.05 -25.04 45.64
CA ASP A 686 0.12 -26.15 45.86
C ASP A 686 -1.18 -26.02 45.07
N GLU A 687 -1.66 -24.80 44.81
CA GLU A 687 -2.84 -24.55 43.98
C GLU A 687 -2.53 -24.70 42.49
N LYS A 688 -1.37 -24.21 42.06
CA LYS A 688 -0.86 -24.39 40.69
C LYS A 688 -0.69 -25.87 40.34
N ALA A 689 -0.03 -26.65 41.21
CA ALA A 689 0.16 -28.08 41.00
C ALA A 689 -1.16 -28.86 40.94
N LYS A 690 -2.19 -28.45 41.70
CA LYS A 690 -3.54 -29.05 41.60
C LYS A 690 -4.21 -28.72 40.27
N ALA A 691 -4.09 -27.47 39.80
CA ALA A 691 -4.64 -27.06 38.52
C ALA A 691 -3.97 -27.77 37.35
N GLU A 692 -2.64 -27.89 37.35
CA GLU A 692 -1.87 -28.64 36.35
C GLU A 692 -2.29 -30.12 36.31
N ASN A 693 -2.42 -30.77 37.47
CA ASN A 693 -2.92 -32.14 37.55
C ASN A 693 -4.35 -32.29 36.99
N SER A 694 -5.19 -31.27 37.15
CA SER A 694 -6.55 -31.25 36.60
C SER A 694 -6.54 -31.09 35.07
N ILE A 695 -5.69 -30.20 34.55
CA ILE A 695 -5.47 -29.97 33.13
C ILE A 695 -4.99 -31.26 32.46
N ILE A 696 -3.97 -31.91 33.03
CA ILE A 696 -3.41 -33.17 32.50
C ILE A 696 -4.47 -34.27 32.43
N LYS A 697 -5.27 -34.44 33.49
CA LYS A 697 -6.37 -35.42 33.48
C LYS A 697 -7.40 -35.12 32.38
N SER A 698 -7.69 -33.84 32.15
CA SER A 698 -8.62 -33.40 31.11
C SER A 698 -8.07 -33.69 29.71
N ILE A 699 -6.80 -33.38 29.44
CA ILE A 699 -6.12 -33.70 28.17
C ILE A 699 -6.06 -35.22 27.94
N LEU A 700 -5.73 -36.01 28.96
CA LEU A 700 -5.68 -37.48 28.85
C LEU A 700 -7.04 -38.11 28.57
N SER A 701 -8.15 -37.48 28.96
CA SER A 701 -9.49 -37.99 28.68
C SER A 701 -9.78 -38.08 27.17
N VAL A 702 -9.13 -37.25 26.36
CA VAL A 702 -9.26 -37.22 24.89
C VAL A 702 -8.10 -37.90 24.16
N ALA A 703 -7.22 -38.63 24.86
CA ALA A 703 -6.13 -39.38 24.22
C ALA A 703 -6.63 -40.47 23.24
N SER A 704 -7.86 -40.95 23.44
CA SER A 704 -8.53 -41.94 22.59
C SER A 704 -9.42 -41.35 21.49
N ASP A 705 -9.24 -40.07 21.17
CA ASP A 705 -10.08 -39.37 20.17
C ASP A 705 -10.03 -40.02 18.78
N GLY A 706 -11.19 -40.07 18.12
CA GLY A 706 -11.32 -40.58 16.75
C GLY A 706 -10.57 -39.74 15.71
N SER A 707 -10.36 -38.44 15.95
CA SER A 707 -9.63 -37.56 15.05
C SER A 707 -8.12 -37.57 15.33
N PRO A 708 -7.26 -37.86 14.33
CA PRO A 708 -5.81 -37.72 14.46
C PRO A 708 -5.37 -36.30 14.83
N LEU A 709 -6.11 -35.27 14.40
CA LEU A 709 -5.81 -33.87 14.71
C LEU A 709 -5.79 -33.61 16.23
N VAL A 710 -6.81 -34.13 16.94
CA VAL A 710 -6.91 -33.98 18.40
C VAL A 710 -5.80 -34.77 19.08
N ARG A 711 -5.55 -36.02 18.65
CA ARG A 711 -4.50 -36.86 19.24
C ARG A 711 -3.10 -36.30 19.03
N ALA A 712 -2.85 -35.58 17.92
CA ALA A 712 -1.59 -34.89 17.68
C ALA A 712 -1.36 -33.78 18.71
N GLU A 713 -2.36 -32.92 18.94
CA GLU A 713 -2.27 -31.87 19.96
C GLU A 713 -2.15 -32.43 21.38
N VAL A 714 -2.83 -33.55 21.69
CA VAL A 714 -2.62 -34.26 22.98
C VAL A 714 -1.16 -34.69 23.12
N ALA A 715 -0.56 -35.22 22.06
CA ALA A 715 0.84 -35.65 22.09
C ALA A 715 1.80 -34.46 22.28
N VAL A 716 1.52 -33.30 21.65
CA VAL A 716 2.31 -32.07 21.84
C VAL A 716 2.18 -31.55 23.28
N GLY A 717 0.95 -31.38 23.78
CA GLY A 717 0.73 -30.94 25.16
C GLY A 717 1.32 -31.88 26.21
N MET A 718 1.47 -33.18 25.90
CA MET A 718 2.19 -34.15 26.74
C MET A 718 3.72 -34.13 26.55
N TYR A 719 4.22 -33.72 25.39
CA TYR A 719 5.65 -33.58 25.14
C TYR A 719 6.24 -32.46 25.99
N ASP A 720 5.53 -31.34 26.09
CA ASP A 720 5.94 -30.18 26.89
C ASP A 720 6.09 -30.52 28.40
N LEU A 721 5.44 -31.60 28.87
CA LEU A 721 5.60 -32.17 30.21
C LEU A 721 6.79 -33.13 30.36
N ASN A 722 7.21 -33.81 29.30
CA ASN A 722 8.23 -34.89 29.32
C ASN A 722 9.68 -34.38 29.13
N VAL A 723 9.87 -33.07 28.98
CA VAL A 723 11.21 -32.43 29.00
C VAL A 723 11.66 -32.10 30.44
N LEU A 724 10.80 -32.38 31.43
CA LEU A 724 11.13 -32.50 32.86
C LEU A 724 11.59 -33.93 33.19
#